data_AF-F5VE67-F1
#
_entry.id   AF-F5VE67-F1
#
_cell.length_a   1.000
_cell.length_b   1.000
_cell.length_c   1.000
_cell.angle_alpha   90.00
_cell.angle_beta   90.00
_cell.angle_gamma   90.00
#
_symmetry.space_group_name_H-M   'P 1'
#
loop_
_entity.id
_entity.type
_entity.pdbx_description
1 polymer ?
#
loop_
_entity_poly.entity_id
_entity_poly.type
_entity_poly.pdbx_seq_one_letter_code
_entity_poly.pdbx_strand_id
1 'polypeptide(L)'
;MAIKIKVNRRIIPMIYAYTTPEIARHNGWIKIGYTDKQTVEERVKQQTHTADVKAKIEWKGNARYQDGSDELFTDHEFHEYLVNKRHIEREPNTEWFKIDKELSRHYYHQFTERDYSDLQGKSSGSQYELREEQDRAAEQAMNYFIKNGRGSEFLWNAKPRFGKTLTTYDLVRRMKLRNILIVTNRPSIANSWYDDFMKFISWQTNYYFISENAALKGKDVYSRKEYKKVIEDKDDDFGQITFESLQGLKRHLINGSIDKKLNWIADTSWDLLVIDEAHEGVDTYKTDRAFDNIKRNYTLHLSGTPFKALASGKFSEKQIYNWSYADEQTAKEQWEKQDKDRSNPYGTMPKLNMFTYQMSEIMEEKAKQGILLDDGDRVDPAFDLNEFFKTDNKGKFIYDSQVDRFLDALTTQEKYPFSTPELRKELSHTFWLLNRVDSAKALAKKLAEHEVFKDYKVVLAAGDGSLDEDEKESKKAFDRVQEAIQKYPRTITISVGQLTTGVTIKPWSAVMMLSSMKSPAEYMQAAFRAQNPYVYGDDEGHTLQKENAYVFDFDPTRTLMIFDEFANNLSPNTANGKGTAKEHEENIKRLLNFFPVIGEDENGKMVELDPKQVLSIPRRLKSQEVVKRGFMSNFLFANISNIFNAPSEIRDILGKLVPAKEEKSKKKDNTIDNAENVLVNSNGEIDIPEEKVIGEAKDLFGGKIFKEIDERIGYAEKDINQENIREQVKDLKQRINNVTDSLVDKVKEKHSLTNKQAKKYSDNLKKEHDQKLNQVMEDYDRKKKILENKIAKKQNQAKTKDDLAKLDKELEVGQNNIINELAKDLTKLTTDVKENTPKKIVERVNYDEEVKKKNEVEQDVRSHLRGFSRTIPSFIMAYGDKNLNLRNFDDYTEDDVFEEVTGITEEQFRFLRDGGDYTDQESGQKVHFEGHLFDEVVFNDSIQAFLKKREELSNYFDDESTEDIFDYIPAQKTNQIYTPKAVVKHMVDDLEKNNPGIFDDPNKTFADLYMKSGLYITEIVKRLFRSQKMKELYPDDNERIRHIMEHQVYGFAPTRIIYLIATNYIFGFSDEIKNNALDKHFKQIDTAQYAKEGTLEELIQDEFGQEKY
;
A
#
# COMPACT_ATOMS: atom_id res chain seq x y z
N MET A 1 -5.90 -7.97 -27.47
CA MET A 1 -6.29 -6.66 -28.03
C MET A 1 -5.13 -5.73 -27.68
N ALA A 2 -4.55 -5.03 -28.65
CA ALA A 2 -3.44 -4.11 -28.35
C ALA A 2 -3.89 -3.05 -27.34
N ILE A 3 -3.05 -2.74 -26.34
CA ILE A 3 -3.38 -1.73 -25.33
C ILE A 3 -3.50 -0.36 -26.01
N LYS A 4 -4.55 0.39 -25.63
CA LYS A 4 -4.73 1.78 -26.04
C LYS A 4 -4.32 2.72 -24.91
N ILE A 5 -3.10 3.24 -24.98
CA ILE A 5 -2.63 4.35 -24.13
C ILE A 5 -2.71 5.63 -24.96
N LYS A 6 -3.37 6.65 -24.42
CA LYS A 6 -3.45 7.98 -25.01
C LYS A 6 -3.43 9.02 -23.89
N VAL A 7 -2.25 9.53 -23.59
CA VAL A 7 -2.02 10.48 -22.50
C VAL A 7 -2.56 11.85 -22.87
N ASN A 8 -2.34 12.28 -24.12
CA ASN A 8 -2.60 13.65 -24.54
C ASN A 8 -3.73 13.75 -25.56
N ARG A 9 -4.43 14.88 -25.53
CA ARG A 9 -5.32 15.34 -26.60
C ARG A 9 -4.83 16.67 -27.15
N ARG A 10 -5.11 16.92 -28.42
CA ARG A 10 -4.92 18.24 -29.01
C ARG A 10 -6.03 19.19 -28.57
N ILE A 11 -5.65 20.42 -28.26
CA ILE A 11 -6.59 21.50 -27.95
C ILE A 11 -6.31 22.72 -28.82
N ILE A 12 -7.36 23.51 -29.08
CA ILE A 12 -7.24 24.81 -29.74
C ILE A 12 -7.99 25.82 -28.86
N PRO A 13 -7.30 26.44 -27.87
CA PRO A 13 -7.90 27.40 -26.95
C PRO A 13 -8.37 28.66 -27.69
N MET A 14 -9.65 28.97 -27.58
CA MET A 14 -10.31 30.09 -28.23
C MET A 14 -11.11 30.92 -27.23
N ILE A 15 -11.00 32.23 -27.34
CA ILE A 15 -11.95 33.19 -26.77
C ILE A 15 -12.91 33.60 -27.88
N TYR A 16 -14.19 33.73 -27.53
CA TYR A 16 -15.19 34.22 -28.44
C TYR A 16 -16.15 35.16 -27.73
N ALA A 17 -16.79 36.00 -28.52
CA ALA A 17 -17.84 36.86 -28.03
C ALA A 17 -19.06 36.82 -28.94
N TYR A 18 -20.25 36.75 -28.34
CA TYR A 18 -21.50 36.76 -29.07
C TYR A 18 -22.57 37.62 -28.40
N THR A 19 -23.50 38.10 -29.22
CA THR A 19 -24.70 38.82 -28.78
C THR A 19 -25.94 37.97 -29.06
N THR A 20 -27.07 38.31 -28.42
CA THR A 20 -28.36 37.65 -28.67
C THR A 20 -29.41 38.71 -29.01
N PRO A 21 -29.50 39.14 -30.28
CA PRO A 21 -30.30 40.30 -30.69
C PRO A 21 -31.80 40.20 -30.37
N GLU A 22 -32.31 38.99 -30.16
CA GLU A 22 -33.73 38.74 -29.85
C GLU A 22 -34.07 39.00 -28.37
N ILE A 23 -33.07 39.13 -27.49
CA ILE A 23 -33.26 39.29 -26.04
C ILE A 23 -33.03 40.76 -25.63
N ALA A 24 -34.12 41.47 -25.35
CA ALA A 24 -34.06 42.89 -25.00
C ALA A 24 -33.17 43.22 -23.79
N ARG A 25 -33.09 42.33 -22.78
CA ARG A 25 -32.22 42.54 -21.60
C ARG A 25 -30.72 42.47 -21.92
N HIS A 26 -30.34 41.84 -23.04
CA HIS A 26 -28.96 41.75 -23.50
C HIS A 26 -28.57 42.91 -24.42
N ASN A 27 -29.44 43.90 -24.62
CA ASN A 27 -29.09 45.10 -25.40
C ASN A 27 -27.95 45.86 -24.72
N GLY A 28 -26.83 46.03 -25.44
CA GLY A 28 -25.61 46.63 -24.91
C GLY A 28 -24.75 45.67 -24.07
N TRP A 29 -25.11 44.39 -24.00
CA TRP A 29 -24.35 43.33 -23.35
C TRP A 29 -23.80 42.36 -24.39
N ILE A 30 -22.56 41.91 -24.17
CA ILE A 30 -21.91 40.87 -24.96
C ILE A 30 -21.47 39.75 -24.02
N LYS A 31 -21.68 38.50 -24.45
CA LYS A 31 -21.17 37.34 -23.73
C LYS A 31 -19.78 37.01 -24.25
N ILE A 32 -18.82 36.85 -23.34
CA ILE A 32 -17.43 36.52 -23.67
C ILE A 32 -17.09 35.20 -22.99
N GLY A 33 -16.79 34.17 -23.78
CA GLY A 33 -16.54 32.82 -23.28
C GLY A 33 -15.30 32.16 -23.86
N TYR A 34 -14.98 30.98 -23.31
CA TYR A 34 -13.83 30.15 -23.70
C TYR A 34 -14.27 28.79 -24.28
N THR A 35 -13.51 28.27 -25.24
CA THR A 35 -13.63 26.86 -25.68
C THR A 35 -12.29 26.33 -26.18
N ASP A 36 -12.03 25.04 -25.94
CA ASP A 36 -10.80 24.36 -26.39
C ASP A 36 -11.05 22.96 -26.97
N LYS A 37 -12.20 22.35 -26.67
CA LYS A 37 -12.60 21.02 -27.14
C LYS A 37 -13.33 21.00 -28.48
N GLN A 38 -14.05 22.07 -28.81
CA GLN A 38 -14.94 22.14 -29.96
C GLN A 38 -14.81 23.49 -30.68
N THR A 39 -15.42 23.62 -31.84
CA THR A 39 -15.41 24.90 -32.56
C THR A 39 -16.25 25.95 -31.79
N VAL A 40 -15.93 27.24 -32.00
CA VAL A 40 -16.70 28.34 -31.39
C VAL A 40 -18.17 28.26 -31.79
N GLU A 41 -18.44 27.92 -33.05
CA GLU A 41 -19.78 27.75 -33.58
C GLU A 41 -20.56 26.64 -32.87
N GLU A 42 -19.95 25.48 -32.64
CA GLU A 42 -20.55 24.38 -31.88
C GLU A 42 -20.79 24.75 -30.43
N ARG A 43 -19.83 25.43 -29.77
CA ARG A 43 -19.97 25.87 -28.38
C ARG A 43 -21.12 26.86 -28.21
N VAL A 44 -21.20 27.86 -29.06
CA VAL A 44 -22.27 28.86 -29.01
C VAL A 44 -23.61 28.19 -29.29
N LYS A 45 -23.69 27.30 -30.29
CA LYS A 45 -24.90 26.54 -30.57
C LYS A 45 -25.33 25.68 -29.38
N GLN A 46 -24.40 25.00 -28.70
CA GLN A 46 -24.70 24.19 -27.51
C GLN A 46 -25.39 25.02 -26.43
N GLN A 47 -24.83 26.21 -26.13
CA GLN A 47 -25.36 27.12 -25.11
C GLN A 47 -26.72 27.70 -25.49
N THR A 48 -26.95 27.99 -26.77
CA THR A 48 -28.17 28.69 -27.20
C THR A 48 -29.28 27.76 -27.67
N HIS A 49 -28.98 26.50 -28.00
CA HIS A 49 -29.95 25.55 -28.55
C HIS A 49 -31.02 25.17 -27.53
N THR A 50 -30.61 24.92 -26.27
CA THR A 50 -31.55 24.56 -25.19
C THR A 50 -32.55 25.67 -24.89
N ALA A 51 -32.17 26.92 -25.10
CA ALA A 51 -32.99 28.10 -24.85
C ALA A 51 -33.75 28.61 -26.09
N ASP A 52 -33.56 28.00 -27.27
CA ASP A 52 -34.09 28.44 -28.58
C ASP A 52 -33.82 29.94 -28.88
N VAL A 53 -32.58 30.39 -28.61
CA VAL A 53 -32.16 31.78 -28.80
C VAL A 53 -31.23 31.89 -30.01
N LYS A 54 -31.45 32.87 -30.90
CA LYS A 54 -30.44 33.16 -31.94
C LYS A 54 -29.28 33.95 -31.37
N ALA A 55 -28.10 33.33 -31.34
CA ALA A 55 -26.84 34.00 -31.08
C ALA A 55 -26.16 34.46 -32.37
N LYS A 56 -25.49 35.61 -32.28
CA LYS A 56 -24.62 36.14 -33.32
C LYS A 56 -23.20 36.28 -32.78
N ILE A 57 -22.29 35.47 -33.30
CA ILE A 57 -20.86 35.57 -32.99
C ILE A 57 -20.34 36.90 -33.56
N GLU A 58 -19.84 37.78 -32.69
CA GLU A 58 -19.30 39.09 -33.10
C GLU A 58 -17.80 38.99 -33.39
N TRP A 59 -17.05 38.22 -32.59
CA TRP A 59 -15.64 37.94 -32.84
C TRP A 59 -15.18 36.65 -32.15
N LYS A 60 -14.04 36.12 -32.62
CA LYS A 60 -13.31 35.01 -31.99
C LYS A 60 -11.80 35.20 -32.18
N GLY A 61 -11.01 34.69 -31.26
CA GLY A 61 -9.54 34.76 -31.30
C GLY A 61 -8.89 33.68 -30.43
N ASN A 62 -7.59 33.46 -30.62
CA ASN A 62 -6.83 32.46 -29.85
C ASN A 62 -6.68 32.90 -28.40
N ALA A 63 -6.83 31.97 -27.45
CA ALA A 63 -6.61 32.23 -26.02
C ALA A 63 -5.11 32.10 -25.67
N ARG A 64 -4.29 32.96 -26.31
CA ARG A 64 -2.83 32.94 -26.24
C ARG A 64 -2.27 34.36 -26.26
N TYR A 65 -1.30 34.65 -25.39
CA TYR A 65 -0.62 35.95 -25.37
C TYR A 65 0.29 36.12 -26.59
N GLN A 66 0.32 37.33 -27.14
CA GLN A 66 1.07 37.75 -28.33
C GLN A 66 2.32 38.59 -27.97
N ASP A 67 2.74 38.56 -26.70
CA ASP A 67 3.94 39.23 -26.17
C ASP A 67 5.24 38.45 -26.43
N GLY A 68 5.16 37.34 -27.16
CA GLY A 68 6.27 36.42 -27.41
C GLY A 68 6.47 35.35 -26.33
N SER A 69 5.67 35.34 -25.25
CA SER A 69 5.71 34.29 -24.22
C SER A 69 5.05 32.98 -24.67
N ASP A 70 4.15 33.07 -25.66
CA ASP A 70 3.31 31.95 -26.13
C ASP A 70 2.39 31.37 -25.05
N GLU A 71 2.24 32.02 -23.89
CA GLU A 71 1.43 31.54 -22.77
C GLU A 71 -0.07 31.51 -23.12
N LEU A 72 -0.76 30.47 -22.63
CA LEU A 72 -2.21 30.32 -22.79
C LEU A 72 -2.97 30.99 -21.65
N PHE A 73 -4.19 31.41 -21.92
CA PHE A 73 -5.11 31.95 -20.91
C PHE A 73 -6.54 31.44 -21.14
N THR A 74 -7.41 31.64 -20.17
CA THR A 74 -8.85 31.37 -20.30
C THR A 74 -9.65 32.66 -20.28
N ASP A 75 -10.95 32.55 -20.50
CA ASP A 75 -11.88 33.67 -20.38
C ASP A 75 -11.80 34.33 -19.00
N HIS A 76 -11.48 33.59 -17.93
CA HIS A 76 -11.39 34.13 -16.57
C HIS A 76 -10.35 35.23 -16.43
N GLU A 77 -9.13 35.03 -16.95
CA GLU A 77 -8.09 36.06 -16.90
C GLU A 77 -8.49 37.30 -17.71
N PHE A 78 -9.16 37.11 -18.84
CA PHE A 78 -9.64 38.23 -19.65
C PHE A 78 -10.83 38.96 -18.99
N HIS A 79 -11.76 38.23 -18.37
CA HIS A 79 -12.83 38.80 -17.56
C HIS A 79 -12.28 39.63 -16.41
N GLU A 80 -11.25 39.11 -15.74
CA GLU A 80 -10.58 39.81 -14.65
C GLU A 80 -9.98 41.13 -15.13
N TYR A 81 -9.31 41.12 -16.29
CA TYR A 81 -8.81 42.33 -16.92
C TYR A 81 -9.93 43.34 -17.24
N LEU A 82 -11.04 42.88 -17.83
CA LEU A 82 -12.18 43.74 -18.15
C LEU A 82 -12.79 44.41 -16.90
N VAL A 83 -12.96 43.65 -15.82
CA VAL A 83 -13.57 44.16 -14.58
C VAL A 83 -12.59 45.03 -13.79
N ASN A 84 -11.39 44.51 -13.53
CA ASN A 84 -10.45 45.12 -12.58
C ASN A 84 -9.62 46.24 -13.19
N LYS A 85 -9.27 46.13 -14.49
CA LYS A 85 -8.42 47.11 -15.17
C LYS A 85 -9.21 48.09 -16.05
N ARG A 86 -10.27 47.61 -16.70
CA ARG A 86 -11.10 48.43 -17.60
C ARG A 86 -12.41 48.90 -16.97
N HIS A 87 -12.73 48.46 -15.75
CA HIS A 87 -13.94 48.84 -15.02
C HIS A 87 -15.25 48.59 -15.80
N ILE A 88 -15.28 47.51 -16.59
CA ILE A 88 -16.46 47.09 -17.34
C ILE A 88 -17.45 46.41 -16.42
N GLU A 89 -18.71 46.83 -16.50
CA GLU A 89 -19.83 46.24 -15.75
C GLU A 89 -20.06 44.79 -16.22
N ARG A 90 -20.02 43.84 -15.28
CA ARG A 90 -20.26 42.41 -15.50
C ARG A 90 -21.53 41.99 -14.75
N GLU A 91 -22.42 41.25 -15.38
CA GLU A 91 -23.59 40.70 -14.70
C GLU A 91 -23.12 39.63 -13.70
N PRO A 92 -23.46 39.75 -12.40
CA PRO A 92 -22.91 38.90 -11.36
C PRO A 92 -23.03 37.42 -11.69
N ASN A 93 -21.95 36.68 -11.51
CA ASN A 93 -21.85 35.25 -11.75
C ASN A 93 -22.04 34.76 -13.20
N THR A 94 -22.04 35.66 -14.19
CA THR A 94 -22.22 35.29 -15.60
C THR A 94 -20.99 35.65 -16.46
N GLU A 95 -21.02 35.27 -17.74
CA GLU A 95 -20.06 35.69 -18.78
C GLU A 95 -20.51 36.94 -19.56
N TRP A 96 -21.53 37.67 -19.08
CA TRP A 96 -22.07 38.86 -19.76
C TRP A 96 -21.44 40.16 -19.28
N PHE A 97 -21.00 40.98 -20.24
CA PHE A 97 -20.33 42.27 -20.01
C PHE A 97 -21.05 43.38 -20.76
N LYS A 98 -21.23 44.52 -20.11
CA LYS A 98 -21.87 45.70 -20.72
C LYS A 98 -20.83 46.53 -21.46
N ILE A 99 -20.50 46.06 -22.66
CA ILE A 99 -19.47 46.62 -23.54
C ILE A 99 -19.86 46.35 -24.98
N ASP A 100 -19.55 47.28 -25.89
CA ASP A 100 -19.81 47.08 -27.32
C ASP A 100 -18.81 46.10 -27.95
N LYS A 101 -19.17 45.60 -29.13
CA LYS A 101 -18.42 44.56 -29.85
C LYS A 101 -17.06 45.05 -30.36
N GLU A 102 -16.95 46.32 -30.76
CA GLU A 102 -15.70 46.91 -31.23
C GLU A 102 -14.72 47.10 -30.06
N LEU A 103 -15.18 47.67 -28.95
CA LEU A 103 -14.37 47.91 -27.76
C LEU A 103 -13.96 46.61 -27.05
N SER A 104 -14.85 45.62 -26.95
CA SER A 104 -14.51 44.31 -26.39
C SER A 104 -13.42 43.60 -27.21
N ARG A 105 -13.50 43.69 -28.54
CA ARG A 105 -12.45 43.15 -29.43
C ARG A 105 -11.14 43.93 -29.28
N HIS A 106 -11.20 45.25 -29.16
CA HIS A 106 -10.02 46.08 -28.93
C HIS A 106 -9.31 45.70 -27.61
N TYR A 107 -10.07 45.56 -26.52
CA TYR A 107 -9.54 45.11 -25.23
C TYR A 107 -9.01 43.68 -25.25
N TYR A 108 -9.61 42.79 -26.04
CA TYR A 108 -9.04 41.46 -26.26
C TYR A 108 -7.64 41.55 -26.89
N HIS A 109 -7.47 42.37 -27.93
CA HIS A 109 -6.16 42.55 -28.57
C HIS A 109 -5.12 43.15 -27.59
N GLN A 110 -5.48 44.24 -26.90
CA GLN A 110 -4.59 44.84 -25.88
C GLN A 110 -4.21 43.86 -24.77
N PHE A 111 -5.18 43.06 -24.29
CA PHE A 111 -4.93 42.03 -23.29
C PHE A 111 -3.98 40.94 -23.81
N THR A 112 -4.18 40.48 -25.05
CA THR A 112 -3.31 39.46 -25.64
C THR A 112 -1.88 39.98 -25.86
N GLU A 113 -1.72 41.25 -26.22
CA GLU A 113 -0.41 41.89 -26.40
C GLU A 113 0.25 42.27 -25.06
N ARG A 114 -0.47 42.15 -23.94
CA ARG A 114 -0.12 42.70 -22.62
C ARG A 114 0.29 44.18 -22.67
N ASP A 115 -0.29 44.93 -23.61
CA ASP A 115 -0.09 46.37 -23.72
C ASP A 115 -1.00 47.07 -22.70
N TYR A 116 -0.42 47.33 -21.53
CA TYR A 116 -1.03 48.07 -20.43
C TYR A 116 -0.41 49.45 -20.25
N SER A 117 0.25 49.97 -21.29
CA SER A 117 0.96 51.26 -21.24
C SER A 117 0.05 52.45 -20.90
N ASP A 118 -1.26 52.30 -21.13
CA ASP A 118 -2.31 53.27 -20.82
C ASP A 118 -2.87 53.15 -19.38
N LEU A 119 -2.49 52.11 -18.62
CA LEU A 119 -2.95 51.86 -17.25
C LEU A 119 -1.86 52.26 -16.22
N GLN A 120 -2.02 53.41 -15.56
CA GLN A 120 -1.21 53.73 -14.36
C GLN A 120 -1.77 53.03 -13.12
N GLY A 121 -1.01 52.11 -12.51
CA GLY A 121 -1.35 51.56 -11.17
C GLY A 121 -0.85 50.14 -10.92
N LYS A 122 -0.37 49.89 -9.68
CA LYS A 122 0.23 48.64 -9.18
C LYS A 122 -0.58 47.40 -9.58
N SER A 123 0.14 46.33 -9.94
CA SER A 123 -0.39 44.97 -10.13
C SER A 123 -1.37 44.60 -9.01
N SER A 124 -2.65 44.45 -9.38
CA SER A 124 -3.75 44.06 -8.51
C SER A 124 -3.84 42.54 -8.51
N GLY A 125 -3.99 41.90 -7.34
CA GLY A 125 -4.10 40.44 -7.27
C GLY A 125 -5.44 39.90 -7.78
N SER A 126 -5.55 38.57 -7.84
CA SER A 126 -6.66 37.87 -8.49
C SER A 126 -7.82 37.58 -7.55
N GLN A 127 -9.04 37.87 -7.99
CA GLN A 127 -10.25 37.38 -7.34
C GLN A 127 -10.37 35.86 -7.51
N TYR A 128 -10.95 35.19 -6.51
CA TYR A 128 -11.23 33.75 -6.57
C TYR A 128 -12.70 33.49 -6.27
N GLU A 129 -13.20 32.39 -6.80
CA GLU A 129 -14.50 31.84 -6.48
C GLU A 129 -14.31 30.38 -6.06
N LEU A 130 -14.91 30.01 -4.92
CA LEU A 130 -14.89 28.61 -4.49
C LEU A 130 -15.81 27.77 -5.35
N ARG A 131 -15.39 26.55 -5.65
CA ARG A 131 -16.26 25.52 -6.21
C ARG A 131 -17.32 25.12 -5.18
N GLU A 132 -18.44 24.58 -5.64
CA GLU A 132 -19.57 24.23 -4.77
C GLU A 132 -19.18 23.31 -3.61
N GLU A 133 -18.30 22.33 -3.84
CA GLU A 133 -17.81 21.42 -2.80
C GLU A 133 -16.90 22.13 -1.78
N GLN A 134 -16.09 23.08 -2.23
CA GLN A 134 -15.21 23.87 -1.37
C GLN A 134 -16.03 24.79 -0.48
N ASP A 135 -17.04 25.44 -1.07
CA ASP A 135 -18.01 26.28 -0.35
C ASP A 135 -18.73 25.49 0.74
N ARG A 136 -19.27 24.31 0.41
CA ARG A 136 -19.91 23.40 1.38
C ARG A 136 -18.94 22.94 2.48
N ALA A 137 -17.68 22.63 2.15
CA ALA A 137 -16.68 22.21 3.13
C ALA A 137 -16.39 23.32 4.15
N ALA A 138 -16.23 24.57 3.67
CA ALA A 138 -16.04 25.74 4.52
C ALA A 138 -17.28 26.01 5.38
N GLU A 139 -18.48 25.96 4.78
CA GLU A 139 -19.74 26.19 5.50
C GLU A 139 -19.99 25.15 6.59
N GLN A 140 -19.81 23.86 6.31
CA GLN A 140 -20.00 22.80 7.30
C GLN A 140 -19.01 22.90 8.47
N ALA A 141 -17.73 23.16 8.18
CA ALA A 141 -16.73 23.35 9.22
C ALA A 141 -17.06 24.57 10.09
N MET A 142 -17.43 25.70 9.49
CA MET A 142 -17.85 26.90 10.20
C MET A 142 -19.06 26.63 11.11
N ASN A 143 -20.11 26.02 10.57
CA ASN A 143 -21.33 25.70 11.32
C ASN A 143 -21.03 24.74 12.48
N TYR A 144 -20.15 23.77 12.27
CA TYR A 144 -19.71 22.84 13.31
C TYR A 144 -18.93 23.57 14.42
N PHE A 145 -17.97 24.42 14.07
CA PHE A 145 -17.17 25.16 15.04
C PHE A 145 -18.00 26.17 15.85
N ILE A 146 -18.92 26.89 15.20
CA ILE A 146 -19.83 27.82 15.88
C ILE A 146 -20.74 27.06 16.86
N LYS A 147 -21.27 25.91 16.45
CA LYS A 147 -22.19 25.11 17.28
C LYS A 147 -21.51 24.48 18.49
N ASN A 148 -20.30 23.95 18.33
CA ASN A 148 -19.61 23.18 19.38
C ASN A 148 -18.62 23.99 20.22
N GLY A 149 -18.24 25.20 19.79
CA GLY A 149 -17.43 26.12 20.58
C GLY A 149 -15.94 25.72 20.67
N ARG A 150 -15.25 26.24 21.68
CA ARG A 150 -13.79 26.07 21.85
C ARG A 150 -13.39 24.61 22.07
N GLY A 151 -12.29 24.20 21.45
CA GLY A 151 -11.75 22.84 21.49
C GLY A 151 -12.37 21.91 20.45
N SER A 152 -13.31 22.39 19.61
CA SER A 152 -13.93 21.58 18.57
C SER A 152 -12.97 21.27 17.43
N GLU A 153 -13.04 20.03 16.93
CA GLU A 153 -12.19 19.53 15.84
C GLU A 153 -13.04 19.03 14.67
N PHE A 154 -12.58 19.33 13.45
CA PHE A 154 -13.24 18.95 12.20
C PHE A 154 -12.23 18.40 11.20
N LEU A 155 -12.63 17.40 10.41
CA LEU A 155 -11.81 16.73 9.41
C LEU A 155 -12.36 17.00 8.00
N TRP A 156 -11.50 17.54 7.13
CA TRP A 156 -11.71 17.48 5.69
C TRP A 156 -11.00 16.25 5.13
N ASN A 157 -11.78 15.20 4.89
CA ASN A 157 -11.39 14.03 4.10
C ASN A 157 -11.57 14.35 2.61
N ALA A 158 -10.62 15.08 2.04
CA ALA A 158 -10.70 15.57 0.68
C ALA A 158 -9.46 15.18 -0.11
N LYS A 159 -9.69 14.54 -1.27
CA LYS A 159 -8.64 14.01 -2.15
C LYS A 159 -7.56 15.06 -2.51
N PRO A 160 -6.36 14.64 -2.93
CA PRO A 160 -5.36 15.58 -3.44
C PRO A 160 -5.94 16.50 -4.53
N ARG A 161 -5.51 17.77 -4.56
CA ARG A 161 -6.01 18.83 -5.48
C ARG A 161 -7.46 19.28 -5.27
N PHE A 162 -8.08 18.97 -4.14
CA PHE A 162 -9.34 19.60 -3.72
C PHE A 162 -9.24 21.13 -3.57
N GLY A 163 -8.04 21.70 -3.38
CA GLY A 163 -7.86 23.13 -3.11
C GLY A 163 -8.00 23.48 -1.62
N LYS A 164 -7.58 22.56 -0.74
CA LYS A 164 -7.68 22.67 0.73
C LYS A 164 -7.14 24.01 1.25
N THR A 165 -5.98 24.44 0.75
CA THR A 165 -5.35 25.74 1.07
C THR A 165 -6.30 26.93 0.87
N LEU A 166 -6.84 27.10 -0.35
CA LEU A 166 -7.74 28.20 -0.67
C LEU A 166 -9.05 28.11 0.14
N THR A 167 -9.61 26.91 0.30
CA THR A 167 -10.82 26.69 1.11
C THR A 167 -10.58 27.03 2.58
N THR A 168 -9.40 26.74 3.13
CA THR A 168 -9.02 27.14 4.49
C THR A 168 -8.93 28.66 4.62
N TYR A 169 -8.34 29.37 3.66
CA TYR A 169 -8.33 30.83 3.71
C TYR A 169 -9.71 31.44 3.65
N ASP A 170 -10.60 30.85 2.85
CA ASP A 170 -11.97 31.30 2.77
C ASP A 170 -12.74 31.09 4.08
N LEU A 171 -12.59 29.92 4.71
CA LEU A 171 -13.12 29.64 6.06
C LEU A 171 -12.64 30.68 7.08
N VAL A 172 -11.35 30.99 7.07
CA VAL A 172 -10.73 32.00 7.95
C VAL A 172 -11.38 33.37 7.77
N ARG A 173 -11.65 33.78 6.53
CA ARG A 173 -12.32 35.04 6.21
C ARG A 173 -13.79 35.05 6.64
N ARG A 174 -14.55 33.98 6.36
CA ARG A 174 -15.97 33.87 6.76
C ARG A 174 -16.15 33.99 8.26
N MET A 175 -15.29 33.33 9.02
CA MET A 175 -15.30 33.34 10.47
C MET A 175 -14.60 34.56 11.08
N LYS A 176 -13.97 35.42 10.27
CA LYS A 176 -13.21 36.61 10.70
C LYS A 176 -12.13 36.28 11.76
N LEU A 177 -11.43 35.16 11.58
CA LEU A 177 -10.41 34.69 12.52
C LEU A 177 -9.15 35.55 12.39
N ARG A 178 -8.44 35.84 13.49
CA ARG A 178 -7.29 36.75 13.46
C ARG A 178 -5.96 36.03 13.53
N ASN A 179 -5.86 35.00 14.37
CA ASN A 179 -4.62 34.26 14.58
C ASN A 179 -4.76 32.83 14.05
N ILE A 180 -4.07 32.51 12.95
CA ILE A 180 -4.15 31.21 12.29
C ILE A 180 -2.77 30.55 12.28
N LEU A 181 -2.68 29.32 12.79
CA LEU A 181 -1.46 28.52 12.77
C LEU A 181 -1.65 27.32 11.85
N ILE A 182 -0.81 27.21 10.83
CA ILE A 182 -0.79 26.07 9.90
C ILE A 182 0.45 25.24 10.20
N VAL A 183 0.24 23.95 10.43
CA VAL A 183 1.28 22.99 10.78
C VAL A 183 1.24 21.79 9.85
N THR A 184 2.42 21.36 9.38
CA THR A 184 2.55 20.20 8.49
C THR A 184 3.81 19.40 8.80
N ASN A 185 3.80 18.08 8.55
CA ASN A 185 5.03 17.28 8.55
C ASN A 185 5.88 17.45 7.28
N ARG A 186 5.42 18.24 6.29
CA ARG A 186 6.09 18.43 5.00
C ARG A 186 6.46 19.89 4.75
N PRO A 187 7.50 20.44 5.40
CA PRO A 187 7.95 21.83 5.24
C PRO A 187 7.98 22.35 3.79
N SER A 188 8.30 21.51 2.81
CA SER A 188 8.30 21.84 1.38
C SER A 188 6.98 22.44 0.83
N ILE A 189 5.81 22.10 1.41
CA ILE A 189 4.52 22.63 0.94
C ILE A 189 4.28 24.10 1.29
N ALA A 190 5.14 24.71 2.12
CA ALA A 190 5.04 26.10 2.53
C ALA A 190 4.95 27.06 1.33
N ASN A 191 5.68 26.75 0.25
CA ASN A 191 5.65 27.54 -0.98
C ASN A 191 4.24 27.59 -1.58
N SER A 192 3.53 26.46 -1.61
CA SER A 192 2.17 26.41 -2.15
C SER A 192 1.21 27.26 -1.31
N TRP A 193 1.29 27.18 0.02
CA TRP A 193 0.46 28.01 0.90
C TRP A 193 0.76 29.51 0.73
N TYR A 194 2.04 29.89 0.63
CA TYR A 194 2.43 31.29 0.44
C TYR A 194 2.02 31.85 -0.93
N ASP A 195 2.25 31.09 -2.00
CA ASP A 195 1.92 31.54 -3.35
C ASP A 195 0.39 31.74 -3.50
N ASP A 196 -0.43 30.84 -2.95
CA ASP A 196 -1.89 31.00 -2.89
C ASP A 196 -2.30 32.22 -2.05
N PHE A 197 -1.65 32.46 -0.90
CA PHE A 197 -1.90 33.64 -0.09
C PHE A 197 -1.60 34.94 -0.84
N MET A 198 -0.46 35.03 -1.52
CA MET A 198 -0.06 36.22 -2.27
C MET A 198 -0.97 36.47 -3.45
N LYS A 199 -1.40 35.41 -4.13
CA LYS A 199 -2.28 35.50 -5.30
C LYS A 199 -3.70 35.91 -4.91
N PHE A 200 -4.26 35.31 -3.87
CA PHE A 200 -5.69 35.39 -3.60
C PHE A 200 -6.06 36.19 -2.34
N ILE A 201 -5.20 36.31 -1.34
CA ILE A 201 -5.60 36.81 -0.01
C ILE A 201 -4.94 38.14 0.35
N SER A 202 -3.64 38.29 0.08
CA SER A 202 -2.80 39.40 0.57
C SER A 202 -3.30 40.80 0.20
N TRP A 203 -3.87 40.96 -0.99
CA TRP A 203 -4.26 42.25 -1.55
C TRP A 203 -5.65 42.71 -1.14
N GLN A 204 -6.49 41.79 -0.64
CA GLN A 204 -7.89 42.06 -0.25
C GLN A 204 -8.15 41.91 1.26
N THR A 205 -7.10 41.68 2.05
CA THR A 205 -7.21 41.48 3.50
C THR A 205 -6.10 42.20 4.25
N ASN A 206 -6.28 42.36 5.55
CA ASN A 206 -5.27 42.88 6.47
C ASN A 206 -4.43 41.76 7.11
N TYR A 207 -4.35 40.58 6.47
CA TYR A 207 -3.52 39.47 6.97
C TYR A 207 -2.07 39.63 6.53
N TYR A 208 -1.15 39.21 7.40
CA TYR A 208 0.26 39.01 7.04
C TYR A 208 0.61 37.53 7.10
N PHE A 209 1.35 37.06 6.10
CA PHE A 209 1.91 35.70 6.09
C PHE A 209 3.23 35.69 6.85
N ILE A 210 3.26 34.93 7.94
CA ILE A 210 4.40 34.83 8.84
C ILE A 210 4.99 33.43 8.72
N SER A 211 6.26 33.34 8.35
CA SER A 211 6.98 32.08 8.42
C SER A 211 8.46 32.36 8.43
N GLU A 212 9.21 31.51 9.14
CA GLU A 212 10.66 31.56 9.10
C GLU A 212 11.26 30.25 8.57
N ASN A 213 10.42 29.48 7.86
CA ASN A 213 10.77 28.23 7.23
C ASN A 213 11.76 28.47 6.07
N ALA A 214 12.82 27.67 6.02
CA ALA A 214 13.84 27.75 4.97
C ALA A 214 13.29 27.52 3.56
N ALA A 215 12.16 26.81 3.42
CA ALA A 215 11.49 26.58 2.14
C ALA A 215 11.06 27.89 1.45
N LEU A 216 10.81 28.96 2.22
CA LEU A 216 10.35 30.27 1.75
C LEU A 216 11.48 31.32 1.65
N LYS A 217 12.75 30.90 1.74
CA LYS A 217 13.89 31.81 1.71
C LYS A 217 13.94 32.58 0.38
N GLY A 218 13.93 33.91 0.45
CA GLY A 218 13.96 34.80 -0.72
C GLY A 218 12.59 35.24 -1.23
N LYS A 219 11.49 34.81 -0.58
CA LYS A 219 10.13 35.33 -0.81
C LYS A 219 9.85 36.50 0.15
N ASP A 220 8.91 37.37 -0.20
CA ASP A 220 8.46 38.50 0.64
C ASP A 220 7.54 38.01 1.78
N VAL A 221 8.12 37.23 2.71
CA VAL A 221 7.45 36.68 3.89
C VAL A 221 7.89 37.45 5.12
N TYR A 222 6.97 37.72 6.04
CA TYR A 222 7.31 38.40 7.29
C TYR A 222 7.89 37.42 8.31
N SER A 223 9.04 37.78 8.88
CA SER A 223 9.45 37.22 10.16
C SER A 223 8.55 37.74 11.29
N ARG A 224 8.56 37.07 12.45
CA ARG A 224 7.79 37.53 13.62
C ARG A 224 8.17 38.95 14.06
N LYS A 225 9.46 39.32 13.92
CA LYS A 225 9.97 40.64 14.28
C LYS A 225 9.46 41.72 13.33
N GLU A 226 9.45 41.45 12.04
CA GLU A 226 8.95 42.41 11.04
C GLU A 226 7.46 42.60 11.21
N TYR A 227 6.69 41.52 11.41
CA TYR A 227 5.27 41.62 11.73
C TYR A 227 5.01 42.53 12.94
N LYS A 228 5.74 42.34 14.06
CA LYS A 228 5.59 43.19 15.25
C LYS A 228 5.83 44.67 14.98
N LYS A 229 6.86 45.01 14.21
CA LYS A 229 7.14 46.41 13.84
C LYS A 229 6.02 47.00 12.99
N VAL A 230 5.44 46.20 12.09
CA VAL A 230 4.37 46.68 11.19
C VAL A 230 3.07 46.95 11.95
N ILE A 231 2.81 46.22 13.03
CA ILE A 231 1.60 46.39 13.84
C ILE A 231 1.78 47.36 15.03
N GLU A 232 3.01 47.77 15.37
CA GLU A 232 3.28 48.70 16.49
C GLU A 232 2.66 50.10 16.28
N ASP A 233 2.49 50.53 15.03
CA ASP A 233 1.99 51.86 14.65
C ASP A 233 0.62 51.83 13.93
N LYS A 234 -0.12 50.71 13.98
CA LYS A 234 -1.39 50.54 13.26
C LYS A 234 -2.53 50.04 14.16
N ASP A 235 -3.77 50.42 13.81
CA ASP A 235 -5.00 50.02 14.52
C ASP A 235 -5.18 48.49 14.66
N ASP A 236 -5.99 48.06 15.64
CA ASP A 236 -6.24 46.69 16.11
C ASP A 236 -6.89 45.69 15.10
N ASP A 237 -6.83 45.95 13.79
CA ASP A 237 -7.55 45.21 12.74
C ASP A 237 -6.67 44.34 11.80
N PHE A 238 -5.43 44.04 12.19
CA PHE A 238 -4.54 43.15 11.42
C PHE A 238 -4.55 41.72 11.95
N GLY A 239 -4.47 40.75 11.03
CA GLY A 239 -4.41 39.32 11.34
C GLY A 239 -3.09 38.68 10.92
N GLN A 240 -2.84 37.46 11.41
CA GLN A 240 -1.66 36.66 11.05
C GLN A 240 -2.04 35.26 10.58
N ILE A 241 -1.41 34.86 9.49
CA ILE A 241 -1.39 33.48 9.00
C ILE A 241 0.04 32.99 9.18
N THR A 242 0.24 32.12 10.16
CA THR A 242 1.56 31.61 10.52
C THR A 242 1.72 30.19 10.00
N PHE A 243 2.77 29.96 9.23
CA PHE A 243 3.10 28.63 8.72
C PHE A 243 4.35 28.09 9.42
N GLU A 244 4.23 26.91 10.01
CA GLU A 244 5.36 26.20 10.62
C GLU A 244 5.39 24.71 10.32
N SER A 245 6.58 24.13 10.39
CA SER A 245 6.73 22.68 10.31
C SER A 245 6.44 22.02 11.65
N LEU A 246 5.84 20.83 11.65
CA LEU A 246 5.59 20.05 12.86
C LEU A 246 6.90 19.63 13.53
N GLN A 247 7.95 19.33 12.74
CA GLN A 247 9.28 19.06 13.27
C GLN A 247 9.88 20.30 13.96
N GLY A 248 9.76 21.48 13.36
CA GLY A 248 10.17 22.75 13.98
C GLY A 248 9.40 23.02 15.26
N LEU A 249 8.09 22.82 15.22
CA LEU A 249 7.20 22.95 16.37
C LEU A 249 7.62 22.01 17.51
N LYS A 250 7.85 20.73 17.21
CA LYS A 250 8.36 19.73 18.16
C LYS A 250 9.72 20.16 18.73
N ARG A 251 10.65 20.60 17.88
CA ARG A 251 12.00 21.02 18.31
C ARG A 251 11.98 22.24 19.23
N HIS A 252 11.11 23.21 18.97
CA HIS A 252 11.14 24.50 19.68
C HIS A 252 10.15 24.59 20.86
N LEU A 253 9.01 23.89 20.80
CA LEU A 253 8.03 23.90 21.89
C LEU A 253 8.30 22.82 22.94
N ILE A 254 8.89 21.67 22.56
CA ILE A 254 9.20 20.58 23.49
C ILE A 254 10.52 20.85 24.22
N ASN A 255 11.56 21.22 23.49
CA ASN A 255 12.90 21.40 24.01
C ASN A 255 13.22 22.88 24.21
N GLY A 256 13.67 23.27 25.40
CA GLY A 256 13.94 24.65 25.77
C GLY A 256 15.08 25.38 25.09
N SER A 257 15.53 24.84 23.97
CA SER A 257 16.69 25.30 23.25
C SER A 257 16.57 26.78 22.89
N ILE A 258 17.63 27.48 23.33
CA ILE A 258 18.25 28.78 22.99
C ILE A 258 17.67 29.61 21.83
N ASP A 259 16.97 29.04 20.85
CA ASP A 259 16.24 29.80 19.85
C ASP A 259 14.90 30.29 20.41
N LYS A 260 14.90 31.54 20.90
CA LYS A 260 13.72 32.38 21.21
C LYS A 260 12.72 32.53 20.02
N LYS A 261 12.97 31.83 18.92
CA LYS A 261 12.39 32.07 17.61
C LYS A 261 10.90 31.75 17.56
N LEU A 262 10.46 30.64 18.17
CA LEU A 262 9.08 30.16 18.07
C LEU A 262 8.29 30.12 19.40
N ASN A 263 8.88 30.49 20.55
CA ASN A 263 8.15 30.52 21.84
C ASN A 263 6.88 31.38 21.79
N TRP A 264 6.90 32.42 20.97
CA TRP A 264 5.74 33.28 20.77
C TRP A 264 4.53 32.53 20.21
N ILE A 265 4.71 31.37 19.56
CA ILE A 265 3.62 30.51 19.08
C ILE A 265 2.83 29.95 20.25
N ALA A 266 3.49 29.46 21.31
CA ALA A 266 2.80 28.98 22.52
C ALA A 266 2.15 30.13 23.31
N ASP A 267 2.76 31.32 23.30
CA ASP A 267 2.23 32.51 23.99
C ASP A 267 1.04 33.15 23.25
N THR A 268 0.84 32.84 21.96
CA THR A 268 -0.24 33.38 21.14
C THR A 268 -1.51 32.55 21.31
N SER A 269 -2.64 33.21 21.56
CA SER A 269 -3.95 32.57 21.49
C SER A 269 -4.39 32.46 20.03
N TRP A 270 -4.36 31.25 19.49
CA TRP A 270 -4.75 30.97 18.12
C TRP A 270 -6.26 30.79 18.02
N ASP A 271 -6.85 31.33 16.97
CA ASP A 271 -8.26 31.10 16.66
C ASP A 271 -8.43 29.76 15.95
N LEU A 272 -7.50 29.40 15.06
CA LEU A 272 -7.54 28.15 14.32
C LEU A 272 -6.14 27.53 14.22
N LEU A 273 -6.04 26.25 14.60
CA LEU A 273 -4.94 25.38 14.21
C LEU A 273 -5.37 24.56 12.99
N VAL A 274 -4.57 24.61 11.93
CA VAL A 274 -4.74 23.79 10.74
C VAL A 274 -3.62 22.75 10.74
N ILE A 275 -4.00 21.47 10.70
CA ILE A 275 -3.07 20.34 10.62
C ILE A 275 -3.15 19.78 9.20
N ASP A 276 -2.14 20.08 8.38
CA ASP A 276 -2.05 19.59 7.02
C ASP A 276 -1.37 18.22 6.93
N GLU A 277 -1.86 17.37 6.04
CA GLU A 277 -1.55 15.94 5.96
C GLU A 277 -1.73 15.21 7.30
N ALA A 278 -2.91 15.38 7.92
CA ALA A 278 -3.20 14.91 9.27
C ALA A 278 -3.10 13.37 9.48
N HIS A 279 -3.02 12.59 8.40
CA HIS A 279 -2.80 11.14 8.47
C HIS A 279 -1.32 10.76 8.70
N GLU A 280 -0.39 11.72 8.61
CA GLU A 280 1.05 11.50 8.80
C GLU A 280 1.48 11.96 10.19
N GLY A 281 1.87 11.04 11.08
CA GLY A 281 2.64 11.36 12.30
C GLY A 281 1.98 12.31 13.31
N VAL A 282 0.66 12.51 13.22
CA VAL A 282 -0.12 13.33 14.16
C VAL A 282 -0.34 12.57 15.47
N ASP A 283 -0.65 11.28 15.41
CA ASP A 283 -0.88 10.43 16.59
C ASP A 283 0.45 9.92 17.20
N THR A 284 1.38 10.84 17.49
CA THR A 284 2.60 10.51 18.24
C THR A 284 2.67 11.33 19.51
N TYR A 285 3.13 10.73 20.60
CA TYR A 285 3.27 11.40 21.91
C TYR A 285 3.98 12.77 21.85
N LYS A 286 5.01 12.91 21.00
CA LYS A 286 5.73 14.19 20.81
C LYS A 286 4.87 15.23 20.09
N THR A 287 4.04 14.83 19.15
CA THR A 287 3.08 15.71 18.47
C THR A 287 2.00 16.19 19.44
N ASP A 288 1.39 15.27 20.19
CA ASP A 288 0.33 15.57 21.14
C ASP A 288 0.82 16.56 22.19
N ARG A 289 2.00 16.32 22.77
CA ARG A 289 2.68 17.25 23.70
C ARG A 289 2.93 18.64 23.09
N ALA A 290 3.29 18.73 21.81
CA ALA A 290 3.52 20.01 21.16
C ALA A 290 2.21 20.78 20.96
N PHE A 291 1.13 20.07 20.63
CA PHE A 291 -0.21 20.61 20.44
C PHE A 291 -0.92 20.98 21.74
N ASP A 292 -0.73 20.24 22.83
CA ASP A 292 -1.24 20.55 24.17
C ASP A 292 -0.72 21.90 24.69
N ASN A 293 0.49 22.28 24.25
CA ASN A 293 1.12 23.54 24.62
C ASN A 293 0.67 24.73 23.74
N ILE A 294 -0.23 24.53 22.78
CA ILE A 294 -0.75 25.58 21.91
C ILE A 294 -2.16 25.94 22.31
N LYS A 295 -2.36 27.19 22.75
CA LYS A 295 -3.69 27.72 23.05
C LYS A 295 -4.45 27.95 21.75
N ARG A 296 -5.56 27.24 21.54
CA ARG A 296 -6.38 27.34 20.33
C ARG A 296 -7.89 27.27 20.57
N ASN A 297 -8.68 27.94 19.73
CA ASN A 297 -10.15 27.82 19.76
C ASN A 297 -10.66 26.64 18.92
N TYR A 298 -10.15 26.44 17.69
CA TYR A 298 -10.62 25.40 16.76
C TYR A 298 -9.45 24.60 16.17
N THR A 299 -9.71 23.35 15.79
CA THR A 299 -8.76 22.50 15.04
C THR A 299 -9.37 22.02 13.73
N LEU A 300 -8.71 22.30 12.60
CA LEU A 300 -9.06 21.77 11.28
C LEU A 300 -8.00 20.77 10.82
N HIS A 301 -8.41 19.52 10.63
CA HIS A 301 -7.57 18.45 10.09
C HIS A 301 -7.78 18.35 8.57
N LEU A 302 -6.70 18.39 7.80
CA LEU A 302 -6.72 18.27 6.35
C LEU A 302 -6.07 16.94 5.95
N SER A 303 -6.80 16.05 5.28
CA SER A 303 -6.25 14.77 4.84
C SER A 303 -6.89 14.29 3.54
N GLY A 304 -6.11 13.67 2.66
CA GLY A 304 -6.64 12.99 1.46
C GLY A 304 -6.90 11.50 1.64
N THR A 305 -6.40 10.91 2.72
CA THR A 305 -6.38 9.46 2.97
C THR A 305 -6.42 9.14 4.48
N PRO A 306 -7.44 9.57 5.24
CA PRO A 306 -7.50 9.42 6.69
C PRO A 306 -7.90 8.00 7.16
N PHE A 307 -7.45 6.94 6.50
CA PHE A 307 -7.84 5.54 6.77
C PHE A 307 -7.78 5.19 8.26
N LYS A 308 -6.67 5.49 8.93
CA LYS A 308 -6.48 5.20 10.36
C LYS A 308 -7.46 5.96 11.25
N ALA A 309 -7.69 7.24 10.98
CA ALA A 309 -8.57 8.08 11.80
C ALA A 309 -10.05 7.71 11.64
N LEU A 310 -10.44 7.25 10.45
CA LEU A 310 -11.78 6.70 10.19
C LEU A 310 -11.93 5.33 10.86
N ALA A 311 -10.94 4.45 10.71
CA ALA A 311 -10.93 3.12 11.32
C ALA A 311 -10.97 3.19 12.86
N SER A 312 -10.25 4.13 13.48
CA SER A 312 -10.23 4.28 14.94
C SER A 312 -11.48 4.98 15.51
N GLY A 313 -12.39 5.46 14.65
CA GLY A 313 -13.57 6.21 15.08
C GLY A 313 -13.24 7.56 15.74
N LYS A 314 -12.08 8.16 15.44
CA LYS A 314 -11.61 9.42 16.06
C LYS A 314 -12.56 10.60 15.83
N PHE A 315 -13.26 10.59 14.69
CA PHE A 315 -14.21 11.61 14.29
C PHE A 315 -15.59 10.99 14.06
N SER A 316 -16.64 11.63 14.56
CA SER A 316 -18.03 11.29 14.22
C SER A 316 -18.38 11.74 12.79
N GLU A 317 -19.45 11.20 12.20
CA GLU A 317 -19.90 11.61 10.85
C GLU A 317 -20.15 13.12 10.72
N LYS A 318 -20.62 13.77 11.79
CA LYS A 318 -20.87 15.22 11.82
C LYS A 318 -19.58 16.05 11.86
N GLN A 319 -18.43 15.43 12.09
CA GLN A 319 -17.11 16.05 12.15
C GLN A 319 -16.33 15.89 10.85
N ILE A 320 -16.88 15.24 9.83
CA ILE A 320 -16.17 14.87 8.63
C ILE A 320 -16.87 15.44 7.41
N TYR A 321 -16.13 16.21 6.60
CA TYR A 321 -16.52 16.48 5.22
C TYR A 321 -15.77 15.55 4.28
N ASN A 322 -16.50 14.79 3.46
CA ASN A 322 -15.93 13.82 2.52
C ASN A 322 -16.00 14.35 1.08
N TRP A 323 -14.87 14.33 0.39
CA TRP A 323 -14.78 14.56 -1.05
C TRP A 323 -13.74 13.63 -1.69
N SER A 324 -14.23 12.57 -2.31
CA SER A 324 -13.45 11.51 -2.93
C SER A 324 -13.09 11.82 -4.38
N TYR A 325 -12.25 10.96 -4.98
CA TYR A 325 -11.98 11.01 -6.41
C TYR A 325 -13.26 10.78 -7.26
N ALA A 326 -14.13 9.86 -6.84
CA ALA A 326 -15.39 9.60 -7.52
C ALA A 326 -16.32 10.82 -7.49
N ASP A 327 -16.33 11.59 -6.40
CA ASP A 327 -17.11 12.84 -6.30
C ASP A 327 -16.63 13.89 -7.32
N GLU A 328 -15.31 14.10 -7.46
CA GLU A 328 -14.76 15.03 -8.46
C GLU A 328 -15.14 14.65 -9.88
N GLN A 329 -14.99 13.37 -10.25
CA GLN A 329 -15.26 12.93 -11.61
C GLN A 329 -16.76 12.97 -11.92
N THR A 330 -17.61 12.69 -10.92
CA THR A 330 -19.06 12.92 -11.01
C THR A 330 -19.37 14.40 -11.27
N ALA A 331 -18.76 15.31 -10.50
CA ALA A 331 -18.95 16.75 -10.67
C ALA A 331 -18.48 17.24 -12.05
N LYS A 332 -17.34 16.70 -12.54
CA LYS A 332 -16.80 16.98 -13.88
C LYS A 332 -17.79 16.60 -14.98
N GLU A 333 -18.36 15.40 -14.93
CA GLU A 333 -19.34 14.92 -15.91
C GLU A 333 -20.67 15.68 -15.83
N GLN A 334 -21.16 15.95 -14.62
CA GLN A 334 -22.41 16.68 -14.42
C GLN A 334 -22.29 18.13 -14.91
N TRP A 335 -21.14 18.78 -14.73
CA TRP A 335 -20.89 20.12 -15.25
C TRP A 335 -21.01 20.17 -16.77
N GLU A 336 -20.46 19.19 -17.47
CA GLU A 336 -20.55 19.11 -18.94
C GLU A 336 -22.00 18.93 -19.42
N LYS A 337 -22.83 18.21 -18.65
CA LYS A 337 -24.26 17.99 -18.97
C LYS A 337 -25.15 19.19 -18.66
N GLN A 338 -24.82 19.95 -17.61
CA GLN A 338 -25.62 21.08 -17.16
C GLN A 338 -25.41 22.35 -18.00
N ASP A 339 -24.44 22.34 -18.93
CA ASP A 339 -24.02 23.48 -19.77
C ASP A 339 -24.09 24.83 -19.04
N LYS A 340 -23.48 24.87 -17.85
CA LYS A 340 -23.41 26.10 -17.07
C LYS A 340 -22.75 27.19 -17.94
N ASP A 341 -23.19 28.43 -17.74
CA ASP A 341 -22.70 29.66 -18.40
C ASP A 341 -21.22 29.99 -18.09
N ARG A 342 -20.39 28.99 -17.78
CA ARG A 342 -19.01 29.07 -17.29
C ARG A 342 -18.16 27.87 -17.73
N SER A 343 -16.86 28.10 -17.90
CA SER A 343 -15.87 27.04 -18.12
C SER A 343 -15.85 25.99 -16.99
N ASN A 344 -15.63 24.72 -17.33
CA ASN A 344 -15.62 23.59 -16.38
C ASN A 344 -14.34 23.62 -15.52
N PRO A 345 -14.44 23.88 -14.20
CA PRO A 345 -13.27 23.98 -13.33
C PRO A 345 -12.56 22.64 -13.09
N TYR A 346 -13.19 21.51 -13.43
CA TYR A 346 -12.61 20.16 -13.34
C TYR A 346 -12.06 19.66 -14.70
N GLY A 347 -12.28 20.42 -15.78
CA GLY A 347 -12.01 19.99 -17.16
C GLY A 347 -10.54 19.68 -17.45
N THR A 348 -9.62 20.30 -16.70
CA THR A 348 -8.18 20.18 -16.88
C THR A 348 -7.54 19.00 -16.15
N MET A 349 -8.27 18.37 -15.22
CA MET A 349 -7.77 17.24 -14.45
C MET A 349 -7.78 15.96 -15.31
N PRO A 350 -6.62 15.30 -15.51
CA PRO A 350 -6.53 14.02 -16.18
C PRO A 350 -7.31 12.91 -15.47
N LYS A 351 -7.90 11.99 -16.23
CA LYS A 351 -8.48 10.75 -15.72
C LYS A 351 -7.37 9.73 -15.44
N LEU A 352 -7.41 9.06 -14.29
CA LEU A 352 -6.49 7.95 -14.01
C LEU A 352 -7.03 6.65 -14.61
N ASN A 353 -6.13 5.82 -15.12
CA ASN A 353 -6.42 4.48 -15.64
C ASN A 353 -5.41 3.51 -15.04
N MET A 354 -5.89 2.43 -14.43
CA MET A 354 -5.03 1.43 -13.80
C MET A 354 -4.94 0.20 -14.68
N PHE A 355 -3.73 -0.32 -14.84
CA PHE A 355 -3.46 -1.58 -15.49
C PHE A 355 -2.80 -2.48 -14.47
N THR A 356 -3.28 -3.71 -14.37
CA THR A 356 -2.71 -4.71 -13.47
C THR A 356 -2.36 -5.99 -14.24
N TYR A 357 -1.14 -6.47 -14.03
CA TYR A 357 -0.54 -7.57 -14.80
C TYR A 357 -0.11 -8.72 -13.91
N GLN A 358 -0.32 -9.95 -14.36
CA GLN A 358 0.19 -11.14 -13.69
C GLN A 358 1.66 -11.37 -14.06
N MET A 359 2.54 -11.41 -13.05
CA MET A 359 3.98 -11.67 -13.24
C MET A 359 4.33 -13.14 -13.48
N SER A 360 3.43 -14.05 -13.11
CA SER A 360 3.62 -15.51 -13.17
C SER A 360 4.02 -15.99 -14.58
N GLU A 361 3.41 -15.44 -15.63
CA GLU A 361 3.71 -15.81 -17.02
C GLU A 361 5.14 -15.43 -17.46
N ILE A 362 5.72 -14.35 -16.91
CA ILE A 362 7.09 -13.93 -17.22
C ILE A 362 8.12 -14.90 -16.59
N MET A 363 7.71 -15.67 -15.58
CA MET A 363 8.57 -16.51 -14.76
C MET A 363 8.58 -18.00 -15.15
N GLU A 364 7.72 -18.45 -16.05
CA GLU A 364 7.29 -19.87 -16.10
C GLU A 364 8.26 -20.89 -16.74
N GLU A 365 9.37 -20.52 -17.40
CA GLU A 365 10.17 -21.58 -18.06
C GLU A 365 11.06 -22.44 -17.13
N LYS A 366 11.33 -22.02 -15.88
CA LYS A 366 12.19 -22.80 -14.96
C LYS A 366 11.83 -22.72 -13.47
N ALA A 367 10.60 -22.34 -13.12
CA ALA A 367 10.15 -22.24 -11.72
C ALA A 367 9.86 -23.60 -11.03
N LYS A 368 10.43 -24.73 -11.50
CA LYS A 368 10.37 -26.02 -10.78
C LYS A 368 11.34 -26.10 -9.58
N GLN A 369 12.06 -25.03 -9.25
CA GLN A 369 12.94 -25.00 -8.06
C GLN A 369 12.86 -23.62 -7.39
N GLY A 370 11.96 -23.49 -6.40
CA GLY A 370 11.98 -22.36 -5.46
C GLY A 370 13.21 -22.42 -4.53
N ILE A 371 13.74 -21.27 -4.10
CA ILE A 371 14.95 -21.18 -3.24
C ILE A 371 14.65 -20.39 -1.95
N LEU A 372 15.32 -20.79 -0.85
CA LEU A 372 15.15 -20.35 0.54
C LEU A 372 15.52 -18.87 0.75
N LEU A 373 14.75 -18.17 1.58
CA LEU A 373 15.12 -16.88 2.18
C LEU A 373 15.90 -17.08 3.50
N ASP A 374 16.67 -16.06 3.91
CA ASP A 374 17.49 -16.03 5.14
C ASP A 374 16.65 -16.03 6.44
N ASP A 375 15.34 -15.79 6.34
CA ASP A 375 14.32 -15.80 7.41
C ASP A 375 13.42 -17.05 7.37
N GLY A 376 13.66 -17.98 6.43
CA GLY A 376 12.98 -19.28 6.38
C GLY A 376 11.63 -19.29 5.65
N ASP A 377 11.20 -18.18 5.06
CA ASP A 377 10.06 -18.14 4.14
C ASP A 377 10.47 -18.43 2.68
N ARG A 378 9.54 -18.92 1.86
CA ARG A 378 9.68 -19.05 0.40
C ARG A 378 8.44 -18.53 -0.29
N VAL A 379 8.41 -17.25 -0.58
CA VAL A 379 7.37 -16.65 -1.43
C VAL A 379 7.74 -16.89 -2.88
N ASP A 380 6.75 -17.13 -3.76
CA ASP A 380 7.01 -16.99 -5.19
C ASP A 380 7.50 -15.56 -5.46
N PRO A 381 8.65 -15.35 -6.10
CA PRO A 381 9.02 -14.00 -6.53
C PRO A 381 7.95 -13.40 -7.47
N ALA A 382 7.11 -14.21 -8.12
CA ALA A 382 6.00 -13.74 -8.96
C ALA A 382 4.90 -13.00 -8.18
N PHE A 383 4.77 -13.26 -6.87
CA PHE A 383 3.70 -12.71 -6.04
C PHE A 383 4.20 -11.70 -4.99
N ASP A 384 5.52 -11.46 -4.90
CA ASP A 384 6.09 -10.36 -4.12
C ASP A 384 7.18 -9.62 -4.91
N LEU A 385 6.83 -8.44 -5.41
CA LEU A 385 7.73 -7.56 -6.17
C LEU A 385 8.98 -7.17 -5.38
N ASN A 386 8.89 -7.08 -4.05
CA ASN A 386 10.03 -6.76 -3.20
C ASN A 386 11.08 -7.87 -3.21
N GLU A 387 10.64 -9.12 -3.31
CA GLU A 387 11.52 -10.28 -3.44
C GLU A 387 12.00 -10.45 -4.89
N PHE A 388 11.15 -10.20 -5.89
CA PHE A 388 11.53 -10.21 -7.30
C PHE A 388 12.71 -9.27 -7.60
N PHE A 389 12.66 -8.03 -7.07
CA PHE A 389 13.71 -7.04 -7.25
C PHE A 389 14.81 -7.08 -6.18
N LYS A 390 14.92 -8.18 -5.40
CA LYS A 390 15.93 -8.29 -4.36
C LYS A 390 17.34 -8.41 -4.93
N THR A 391 18.29 -7.78 -4.25
CA THR A 391 19.71 -7.82 -4.61
C THR A 391 20.53 -8.60 -3.60
N ASP A 392 21.64 -9.19 -4.07
CA ASP A 392 22.65 -9.80 -3.22
C ASP A 392 23.56 -8.74 -2.56
N ASN A 393 24.49 -9.20 -1.71
CA ASN A 393 25.45 -8.33 -1.03
C ASN A 393 26.42 -7.58 -1.97
N LYS A 394 26.44 -7.92 -3.26
CA LYS A 394 27.25 -7.26 -4.30
C LYS A 394 26.43 -6.23 -5.10
N GLY A 395 25.14 -6.07 -4.80
CA GLY A 395 24.23 -5.15 -5.48
C GLY A 395 23.73 -5.65 -6.83
N LYS A 396 23.79 -6.97 -7.09
CA LYS A 396 23.22 -7.61 -8.28
C LYS A 396 21.88 -8.26 -7.93
N PHE A 397 20.92 -8.27 -8.85
CA PHE A 397 19.65 -8.97 -8.61
C PHE A 397 19.85 -10.46 -8.37
N ILE A 398 19.14 -11.02 -7.40
CA ILE A 398 19.09 -12.47 -7.16
C ILE A 398 18.45 -13.15 -8.38
N TYR A 399 17.39 -12.57 -8.93
CA TYR A 399 16.66 -13.04 -10.11
C TYR A 399 17.06 -12.28 -11.39
N ASP A 400 18.36 -12.08 -11.59
CA ASP A 400 18.91 -11.20 -12.65
C ASP A 400 18.36 -11.49 -14.05
N SER A 401 18.31 -12.76 -14.46
CA SER A 401 17.80 -13.16 -15.78
C SER A 401 16.29 -12.96 -15.94
N GLN A 402 15.53 -13.08 -14.84
CA GLN A 402 14.09 -12.87 -14.83
C GLN A 402 13.77 -11.39 -14.91
N VAL A 403 14.58 -10.54 -14.26
CA VAL A 403 14.48 -9.08 -14.39
C VAL A 403 14.78 -8.66 -15.84
N ASP A 404 15.76 -9.27 -16.52
CA ASP A 404 16.00 -9.00 -17.95
C ASP A 404 14.79 -9.39 -18.81
N ARG A 405 14.25 -10.60 -18.62
CA ARG A 405 13.03 -11.05 -19.32
C ARG A 405 11.83 -10.14 -19.06
N PHE A 406 11.70 -9.62 -17.84
CA PHE A 406 10.66 -8.66 -17.50
C PHE A 406 10.82 -7.36 -18.31
N LEU A 407 12.02 -6.79 -18.39
CA LEU A 407 12.28 -5.59 -19.19
C LEU A 407 12.07 -5.83 -20.69
N ASP A 408 12.48 -7.00 -21.19
CA ASP A 408 12.23 -7.41 -22.57
C ASP A 408 10.73 -7.52 -22.84
N ALA A 409 9.97 -8.20 -21.96
CA ALA A 409 8.53 -8.35 -22.08
C ALA A 409 7.83 -6.98 -22.12
N LEU A 410 8.21 -6.05 -21.23
CA LEU A 410 7.67 -4.69 -21.19
C LEU A 410 7.75 -3.96 -22.54
N THR A 411 8.77 -4.29 -23.34
CA THR A 411 9.11 -3.58 -24.58
C THR A 411 8.83 -4.35 -25.86
N THR A 412 8.48 -5.64 -25.77
CA THR A 412 8.28 -6.52 -26.94
C THR A 412 6.89 -7.13 -27.04
N GLN A 413 6.21 -7.42 -25.92
CA GLN A 413 4.90 -8.06 -25.96
C GLN A 413 3.78 -7.00 -25.98
N GLU A 414 2.84 -7.12 -26.92
CA GLU A 414 1.79 -6.11 -27.19
C GLU A 414 0.91 -5.74 -25.98
N LYS A 415 0.83 -6.61 -24.96
CA LYS A 415 0.07 -6.36 -23.73
C LYS A 415 0.79 -5.46 -22.73
N TYR A 416 2.02 -5.00 -22.97
CA TYR A 416 2.75 -4.16 -22.00
C TYR A 416 2.93 -2.70 -22.46
N PRO A 417 3.09 -1.76 -21.50
CA PRO A 417 2.99 -0.32 -21.76
C PRO A 417 4.10 0.29 -22.61
N PHE A 418 5.22 -0.42 -22.86
CA PHE A 418 6.35 0.08 -23.66
C PHE A 418 6.57 -0.73 -24.95
N SER A 419 5.60 -1.56 -25.34
CA SER A 419 5.78 -2.56 -26.40
C SER A 419 5.94 -1.99 -27.81
N THR A 420 5.39 -0.81 -28.09
CA THR A 420 5.50 -0.16 -29.40
C THR A 420 6.08 1.26 -29.31
N PRO A 421 6.68 1.79 -30.40
CA PRO A 421 7.16 3.16 -30.45
C PRO A 421 6.09 4.23 -30.13
N GLU A 422 4.84 4.00 -30.52
CA GLU A 422 3.70 4.88 -30.26
C GLU A 422 3.41 4.96 -28.76
N LEU A 423 3.36 3.81 -28.08
CA LEU A 423 3.16 3.77 -26.64
C LEU A 423 4.32 4.44 -25.88
N ARG A 424 5.57 4.26 -26.35
CA ARG A 424 6.74 4.94 -25.79
C ARG A 424 6.68 6.45 -25.95
N LYS A 425 6.09 6.97 -27.04
CA LYS A 425 5.86 8.40 -27.25
C LYS A 425 4.84 8.96 -26.25
N GLU A 426 3.74 8.24 -26.00
CA GLU A 426 2.76 8.59 -24.97
C GLU A 426 3.38 8.54 -23.55
N LEU A 427 4.25 7.56 -23.29
CA LEU A 427 4.94 7.36 -22.02
C LEU A 427 6.33 8.03 -21.99
N SER A 428 6.40 9.30 -22.37
CA SER A 428 7.68 10.03 -22.44
C SER A 428 8.32 10.26 -21.06
N HIS A 429 7.53 10.61 -20.03
CA HIS A 429 8.05 10.82 -18.67
C HIS A 429 7.31 9.95 -17.66
N THR A 430 8.00 9.00 -17.02
CA THR A 430 7.38 8.03 -16.09
C THR A 430 8.06 7.99 -14.74
N PHE A 431 7.30 7.62 -13.70
CA PHE A 431 7.74 7.53 -12.31
C PHE A 431 7.67 6.08 -11.82
N TRP A 432 8.78 5.50 -11.40
CA TRP A 432 8.92 4.08 -11.05
C TRP A 432 9.26 3.95 -9.57
N LEU A 433 8.57 3.06 -8.86
CA LEU A 433 8.62 2.98 -7.41
C LEU A 433 9.08 1.61 -6.94
N LEU A 434 10.22 1.55 -6.25
CA LEU A 434 10.79 0.34 -5.65
C LEU A 434 10.82 0.44 -4.12
N ASN A 435 11.02 -0.69 -3.46
CA ASN A 435 11.07 -0.78 -2.00
C ASN A 435 12.47 -0.58 -1.39
N ARG A 436 13.54 -0.81 -2.16
CA ARG A 436 14.91 -0.75 -1.64
C ARG A 436 15.86 0.04 -2.55
N VAL A 437 16.81 0.74 -1.93
CA VAL A 437 17.76 1.64 -2.61
C VAL A 437 18.76 0.87 -3.48
N ASP A 438 19.20 -0.30 -3.02
CA ASP A 438 20.04 -1.22 -3.77
C ASP A 438 19.33 -1.76 -5.01
N SER A 439 18.07 -2.20 -4.88
CA SER A 439 17.21 -2.59 -6.01
C SER A 439 17.05 -1.47 -7.04
N ALA A 440 16.80 -0.24 -6.58
CA ALA A 440 16.65 0.92 -7.46
C ALA A 440 17.93 1.25 -8.24
N LYS A 441 19.11 1.14 -7.60
CA LYS A 441 20.42 1.31 -8.26
C LYS A 441 20.68 0.21 -9.29
N ALA A 442 20.38 -1.04 -8.94
CA ALA A 442 20.54 -2.18 -9.84
C ALA A 442 19.62 -2.06 -11.08
N LEU A 443 18.37 -1.66 -10.89
CA LEU A 443 17.42 -1.46 -11.98
C LEU A 443 17.85 -0.29 -12.88
N ALA A 444 18.29 0.83 -12.29
CA ALA A 444 18.79 1.97 -13.07
C ALA A 444 19.92 1.58 -14.01
N LYS A 445 20.82 0.70 -13.57
CA LYS A 445 21.91 0.17 -14.39
C LYS A 445 21.38 -0.68 -15.55
N LYS A 446 20.48 -1.64 -15.28
CA LYS A 446 19.90 -2.49 -16.33
C LYS A 446 19.12 -1.67 -17.37
N LEU A 447 18.35 -0.67 -16.95
CA LEU A 447 17.61 0.21 -17.87
C LEU A 447 18.54 1.01 -18.78
N ALA A 448 19.69 1.45 -18.28
CA ALA A 448 20.68 2.16 -19.09
C ALA A 448 21.39 1.26 -20.12
N GLU A 449 21.48 -0.05 -19.86
CA GLU A 449 22.09 -1.05 -20.74
C GLU A 449 21.07 -1.68 -21.71
N HIS A 450 19.77 -1.64 -21.40
CA HIS A 450 18.70 -2.27 -22.18
C HIS A 450 18.45 -1.56 -23.53
N GLU A 451 18.26 -2.33 -24.60
CA GLU A 451 18.20 -1.84 -25.99
C GLU A 451 17.15 -0.75 -26.24
N VAL A 452 16.01 -0.79 -25.54
CA VAL A 452 14.93 0.20 -25.66
C VAL A 452 15.03 1.30 -24.60
N PHE A 453 15.40 0.96 -23.37
CA PHE A 453 15.33 1.91 -22.25
C PHE A 453 16.57 2.82 -22.18
N LYS A 454 17.65 2.49 -22.91
CA LYS A 454 18.80 3.37 -23.10
C LYS A 454 18.43 4.74 -23.70
N ASP A 455 17.31 4.82 -24.43
CA ASP A 455 16.77 6.08 -24.99
C ASP A 455 16.08 6.96 -23.93
N TYR A 456 15.86 6.47 -22.72
CA TYR A 456 15.29 7.21 -21.60
C TYR A 456 16.40 7.70 -20.68
N LYS A 457 16.37 8.98 -20.30
CA LYS A 457 17.23 9.46 -19.22
C LYS A 457 16.71 8.94 -17.88
N VAL A 458 17.46 8.02 -17.27
CA VAL A 458 17.17 7.51 -15.93
C VAL A 458 17.67 8.49 -14.86
N VAL A 459 16.79 8.85 -13.91
CA VAL A 459 17.07 9.70 -12.76
C VAL A 459 16.74 8.95 -11.48
N LEU A 460 17.75 8.74 -10.62
CA LEU A 460 17.58 8.09 -9.33
C LEU A 460 17.27 9.12 -8.22
N ALA A 461 16.07 9.01 -7.66
CA ALA A 461 15.55 9.77 -6.52
C ALA A 461 15.40 8.84 -5.30
N ALA A 462 16.52 8.37 -4.77
CA ALA A 462 16.57 7.50 -3.58
C ALA A 462 17.58 8.07 -2.59
N GLY A 463 17.20 8.16 -1.31
CA GLY A 463 18.06 8.63 -0.23
C GLY A 463 18.96 7.53 0.36
N ASP A 464 19.78 7.86 1.36
CA ASP A 464 20.68 6.93 2.04
C ASP A 464 20.02 6.07 3.15
N GLY A 465 18.71 6.24 3.37
CA GLY A 465 17.92 5.51 4.38
C GLY A 465 17.79 6.22 5.73
N SER A 466 18.22 7.49 5.84
CA SER A 466 18.05 8.32 7.04
C SER A 466 16.76 9.17 7.00
N LEU A 467 15.79 8.85 7.88
CA LEU A 467 14.54 9.60 8.05
C LEU A 467 14.73 11.08 8.47
N ASP A 468 15.92 11.46 8.96
CA ASP A 468 16.21 12.78 9.52
C ASP A 468 16.80 13.77 8.47
N GLU A 469 17.17 13.32 7.25
CA GLU A 469 17.82 14.16 6.20
C GLU A 469 17.04 14.29 4.87
N ASP A 470 15.87 13.68 4.76
CA ASP A 470 15.13 13.48 3.50
C ASP A 470 14.75 14.74 2.72
N GLU A 471 14.54 15.91 3.35
CA GLU A 471 14.03 17.08 2.62
C GLU A 471 15.07 17.81 1.76
N LYS A 472 16.33 17.91 2.21
CA LYS A 472 17.40 18.51 1.39
C LYS A 472 17.72 17.62 0.20
N GLU A 473 17.67 16.31 0.40
CA GLU A 473 17.84 15.33 -0.67
C GLU A 473 16.65 15.33 -1.64
N SER A 474 15.42 15.44 -1.14
CA SER A 474 14.20 15.49 -1.95
C SER A 474 14.12 16.75 -2.81
N LYS A 475 14.53 17.92 -2.30
CA LYS A 475 14.64 19.15 -3.12
C LYS A 475 15.67 18.98 -4.24
N LYS A 476 16.84 18.43 -3.92
CA LYS A 476 17.86 18.09 -4.94
C LYS A 476 17.35 17.04 -5.94
N ALA A 477 16.52 16.09 -5.51
CA ALA A 477 15.92 15.10 -6.40
C ALA A 477 14.89 15.76 -7.33
N PHE A 478 14.03 16.63 -6.82
CA PHE A 478 13.08 17.41 -7.61
C PHE A 478 13.78 18.23 -8.70
N ASP A 479 14.81 19.01 -8.32
CA ASP A 479 15.57 19.85 -9.26
C ASP A 479 16.22 18.99 -10.36
N ARG A 480 16.84 17.85 -9.99
CA ARG A 480 17.42 16.89 -10.96
C ARG A 480 16.39 16.35 -11.94
N VAL A 481 15.18 16.05 -11.49
CA VAL A 481 14.12 15.54 -12.36
C VAL A 481 13.62 16.63 -13.31
N GLN A 482 13.41 17.86 -12.82
CA GLN A 482 13.00 19.00 -13.67
C GLN A 482 14.05 19.28 -14.76
N GLU A 483 15.33 19.32 -14.39
CA GLU A 483 16.42 19.50 -15.36
C GLU A 483 16.47 18.38 -16.40
N ALA A 484 16.27 17.13 -15.98
CA ALA A 484 16.28 16.00 -16.90
C ALA A 484 15.10 16.08 -17.89
N ILE A 485 13.91 16.43 -17.42
CA ILE A 485 12.72 16.58 -18.28
C ILE A 485 12.92 17.71 -19.30
N GLN A 486 13.59 18.81 -18.93
CA GLN A 486 13.88 19.90 -19.86
C GLN A 486 14.92 19.54 -20.93
N LYS A 487 15.89 18.68 -20.58
CA LYS A 487 17.04 18.35 -21.45
C LYS A 487 16.79 17.14 -22.35
N TYR A 488 15.94 16.20 -21.91
CA TYR A 488 15.76 14.91 -22.57
C TYR A 488 14.29 14.69 -22.94
N PRO A 489 13.99 14.22 -24.16
CA PRO A 489 12.61 14.01 -24.62
C PRO A 489 11.90 12.90 -23.83
N ARG A 490 12.67 11.98 -23.23
CA ARG A 490 12.13 10.85 -22.47
C ARG A 490 12.92 10.63 -21.19
N THR A 491 12.21 10.39 -20.08
CA THR A 491 12.83 10.22 -18.76
C THR A 491 12.13 9.14 -17.93
N ILE A 492 12.91 8.37 -17.17
CA ILE A 492 12.41 7.48 -16.12
C ILE A 492 12.94 7.98 -14.78
N THR A 493 12.06 8.33 -13.85
CA THR A 493 12.43 8.67 -12.48
C THR A 493 12.20 7.45 -11.58
N ILE A 494 13.26 6.92 -10.97
CA ILE A 494 13.17 5.79 -10.04
C ILE A 494 13.24 6.30 -8.61
N SER A 495 12.32 5.87 -7.74
CA SER A 495 12.25 6.28 -6.35
C SER A 495 12.06 5.12 -5.37
N VAL A 496 12.48 5.34 -4.12
CA VAL A 496 12.27 4.48 -2.95
C VAL A 496 11.61 5.29 -1.84
N GLY A 497 10.48 5.93 -2.17
CA GLY A 497 9.70 6.75 -1.24
C GLY A 497 9.89 8.26 -1.37
N GLN A 498 10.96 8.76 -1.99
CA GLN A 498 11.11 10.20 -2.31
C GLN A 498 10.16 10.63 -3.44
N LEU A 499 9.78 11.90 -3.48
CA LEU A 499 8.87 12.48 -4.50
C LEU A 499 7.46 11.85 -4.59
N THR A 500 7.16 10.84 -3.76
CA THR A 500 5.82 10.25 -3.60
C THR A 500 4.81 11.24 -3.00
N THR A 501 5.33 12.32 -2.41
CA THR A 501 4.62 13.28 -1.58
C THR A 501 5.28 14.67 -1.63
N GLY A 502 4.51 15.73 -1.38
CA GLY A 502 5.01 17.11 -1.23
C GLY A 502 5.46 17.86 -2.49
N VAL A 503 5.64 17.21 -3.65
CA VAL A 503 6.11 17.86 -4.89
C VAL A 503 5.20 17.63 -6.09
N THR A 504 5.25 18.55 -7.06
CA THR A 504 4.43 18.52 -8.29
C THR A 504 5.30 18.48 -9.53
N ILE A 505 5.31 17.34 -10.22
CA ILE A 505 5.96 17.18 -11.53
C ILE A 505 4.85 16.94 -12.55
N LYS A 506 4.48 18.00 -13.27
CA LYS A 506 3.35 18.00 -14.23
C LYS A 506 3.52 17.01 -15.40
N PRO A 507 4.73 16.86 -15.99
CA PRO A 507 4.92 16.05 -17.20
C PRO A 507 4.80 14.54 -17.01
N TRP A 508 4.85 14.01 -15.79
CA TRP A 508 4.70 12.57 -15.56
C TRP A 508 3.37 12.05 -16.10
N SER A 509 3.44 11.08 -17.02
CA SER A 509 2.27 10.48 -17.67
C SER A 509 1.85 9.15 -17.03
N ALA A 510 2.78 8.46 -16.37
CA ALA A 510 2.47 7.20 -15.70
C ALA A 510 3.31 6.94 -14.44
N VAL A 511 2.75 6.10 -13.56
CA VAL A 511 3.43 5.50 -12.41
C VAL A 511 3.58 3.98 -12.63
N MET A 512 4.78 3.45 -12.44
CA MET A 512 5.07 2.02 -12.40
C MET A 512 5.24 1.61 -10.93
N MET A 513 4.30 0.78 -10.44
CA MET A 513 4.34 0.23 -9.10
C MET A 513 5.16 -1.06 -9.11
N LEU A 514 6.44 -0.96 -8.72
CA LEU A 514 7.39 -2.07 -8.67
C LEU A 514 7.76 -2.44 -7.22
N SER A 515 6.83 -2.20 -6.29
CA SER A 515 6.98 -2.48 -4.87
C SER A 515 5.68 -2.98 -4.27
N SER A 516 5.78 -3.92 -3.32
CA SER A 516 4.65 -4.52 -2.62
C SER A 516 4.19 -3.60 -1.47
N MET A 517 3.72 -2.40 -1.82
CA MET A 517 3.12 -1.44 -0.89
C MET A 517 1.87 -2.04 -0.26
N LYS A 518 1.81 -2.07 1.07
CA LYS A 518 0.68 -2.60 1.84
C LYS A 518 -0.35 -1.54 2.23
N SER A 519 0.04 -0.26 2.28
CA SER A 519 -0.83 0.84 2.70
C SER A 519 -1.63 1.39 1.51
N PRO A 520 -2.98 1.37 1.54
CA PRO A 520 -3.80 2.00 0.51
C PRO A 520 -3.53 3.50 0.36
N ALA A 521 -3.21 4.16 1.48
CA ALA A 521 -2.90 5.59 1.50
C ALA A 521 -1.64 5.89 0.67
N GLU A 522 -0.55 5.18 0.95
CA GLU A 522 0.75 5.39 0.29
C GLU A 522 0.66 5.05 -1.20
N TYR A 523 -0.01 3.93 -1.51
CA TYR A 523 -0.25 3.48 -2.87
C TYR A 523 -0.98 4.56 -3.69
N MET A 524 -2.09 5.07 -3.18
CA MET A 524 -2.89 6.07 -3.89
C MET A 524 -2.21 7.42 -3.98
N GLN A 525 -1.46 7.83 -2.96
CA GLN A 525 -0.66 9.05 -3.01
C GLN A 525 0.43 8.99 -4.09
N ALA A 526 1.06 7.83 -4.27
CA ALA A 526 1.99 7.60 -5.35
C ALA A 526 1.26 7.59 -6.71
N ALA A 527 0.14 6.88 -6.85
CA ALA A 527 -0.66 6.82 -8.07
C ALA A 527 -1.10 8.21 -8.57
N PHE A 528 -1.59 9.08 -7.66
CA PHE A 528 -2.04 10.44 -8.01
C PHE A 528 -0.92 11.37 -8.50
N ARG A 529 0.37 10.97 -8.41
CA ARG A 529 1.49 11.78 -8.94
C ARG A 529 1.43 11.96 -10.45
N ALA A 530 0.91 10.98 -11.18
CA ALA A 530 0.69 11.12 -12.61
C ALA A 530 -0.54 11.98 -12.94
N GLN A 531 -1.42 12.33 -12.00
CA GLN A 531 -2.67 13.05 -12.30
C GLN A 531 -2.51 14.59 -12.43
N ASN A 532 -1.31 15.14 -12.44
CA ASN A 532 -1.14 16.60 -12.51
C ASN A 532 -1.53 17.16 -13.90
N PRO A 533 -2.37 18.22 -13.98
CA PRO A 533 -2.66 18.90 -15.25
C PRO A 533 -1.39 19.41 -15.93
N TYR A 534 -1.32 19.21 -17.24
CA TYR A 534 -0.17 19.63 -18.04
C TYR A 534 -0.62 20.00 -19.46
N VAL A 535 -0.15 21.16 -19.92
CA VAL A 535 -0.36 21.66 -21.28
C VAL A 535 1.01 22.06 -21.83
N TYR A 536 1.31 21.65 -23.05
CA TYR A 536 2.60 21.89 -23.70
C TYR A 536 2.46 21.88 -25.23
N GLY A 537 3.44 22.45 -25.93
CA GLY A 537 3.54 22.37 -27.39
C GLY A 537 4.29 21.11 -27.84
N ASP A 538 3.84 20.47 -28.91
CA ASP A 538 4.62 19.42 -29.58
C ASP A 538 5.57 19.99 -30.65
N ASP A 539 6.44 19.13 -31.20
CA ASP A 539 7.42 19.50 -32.23
C ASP A 539 6.77 19.98 -33.54
N GLU A 540 5.48 19.70 -33.74
CA GLU A 540 4.68 20.12 -34.91
C GLU A 540 3.96 21.47 -34.67
N GLY A 541 4.13 22.08 -33.50
CA GLY A 541 3.50 23.35 -33.12
C GLY A 541 2.06 23.22 -32.64
N HIS A 542 1.57 22.00 -32.37
CA HIS A 542 0.26 21.77 -31.79
C HIS A 542 0.29 21.94 -30.27
N THR A 543 -0.81 22.42 -29.71
CA THR A 543 -1.00 22.47 -28.25
C THR A 543 -1.65 21.18 -27.77
N LEU A 544 -0.96 20.47 -26.89
CA LEU A 544 -1.41 19.23 -26.28
C LEU A 544 -1.76 19.46 -24.81
N GLN A 545 -2.87 18.85 -24.39
CA GLN A 545 -3.29 18.80 -23.00
C GLN A 545 -3.34 17.34 -22.54
N LYS A 546 -2.78 17.10 -21.37
CA LYS A 546 -2.86 15.81 -20.71
C LYS A 546 -4.29 15.51 -20.28
N GLU A 547 -4.85 14.44 -20.85
CA GLU A 547 -6.22 13.99 -20.63
C GLU A 547 -6.27 12.72 -19.78
N ASN A 548 -5.29 11.82 -19.96
CA ASN A 548 -5.20 10.58 -19.21
C ASN A 548 -3.84 10.47 -18.51
N ALA A 549 -3.85 9.77 -17.39
CA ALA A 549 -2.68 9.34 -16.65
C ALA A 549 -2.82 7.86 -16.30
N TYR A 550 -1.69 7.18 -16.15
CA TYR A 550 -1.67 5.71 -16.05
C TYR A 550 -0.98 5.22 -14.79
N VAL A 551 -1.46 4.11 -14.25
CA VAL A 551 -0.81 3.35 -13.19
C VAL A 551 -0.64 1.93 -13.70
N PHE A 552 0.58 1.42 -13.68
CA PHE A 552 0.88 0.04 -14.05
C PHE A 552 1.37 -0.70 -12.80
N ASP A 553 0.66 -1.74 -12.40
CA ASP A 553 1.03 -2.61 -11.29
C ASP A 553 1.13 -4.06 -11.79
N PHE A 554 1.99 -4.85 -11.15
CA PHE A 554 2.37 -6.20 -11.53
C PHE A 554 1.96 -7.23 -10.44
N ASP A 555 1.06 -6.85 -9.54
CA ASP A 555 0.49 -7.70 -8.50
C ASP A 555 -1.04 -7.49 -8.41
N PRO A 556 -1.83 -8.17 -9.26
CA PRO A 556 -3.28 -7.99 -9.35
C PRO A 556 -4.02 -8.35 -8.08
N THR A 557 -3.54 -9.34 -7.34
CA THR A 557 -4.15 -9.73 -6.07
C THR A 557 -4.12 -8.55 -5.10
N ARG A 558 -2.94 -7.97 -4.87
CA ARG A 558 -2.76 -6.82 -3.96
C ARG A 558 -3.41 -5.56 -4.50
N THR A 559 -3.24 -5.26 -5.79
CA THR A 559 -3.78 -4.04 -6.39
C THR A 559 -5.30 -3.98 -6.27
N LEU A 560 -5.99 -5.09 -6.57
CA LEU A 560 -7.45 -5.14 -6.50
C LEU A 560 -7.96 -5.13 -5.05
N MET A 561 -7.23 -5.75 -4.11
CA MET A 561 -7.52 -5.61 -2.67
C MET A 561 -7.36 -4.16 -2.20
N ILE A 562 -6.28 -3.45 -2.57
CA ILE A 562 -6.10 -2.03 -2.26
C ILE A 562 -7.19 -1.17 -2.89
N PHE A 563 -7.63 -1.51 -4.11
CA PHE A 563 -8.70 -0.80 -4.79
C PHE A 563 -10.04 -0.95 -4.06
N ASP A 564 -10.37 -2.16 -3.62
CA ASP A 564 -11.52 -2.45 -2.76
C ASP A 564 -11.44 -1.69 -1.43
N GLU A 565 -10.31 -1.79 -0.71
CA GLU A 565 -10.09 -1.05 0.53
C GLU A 565 -10.20 0.46 0.34
N PHE A 566 -9.71 1.02 -0.77
CA PHE A 566 -9.84 2.44 -1.07
C PHE A 566 -11.29 2.83 -1.35
N ALA A 567 -12.05 2.00 -2.05
CA ALA A 567 -13.47 2.24 -2.33
C ALA A 567 -14.32 2.19 -1.04
N ASN A 568 -14.00 1.28 -0.11
CA ASN A 568 -14.85 0.97 1.03
C ASN A 568 -14.38 1.57 2.37
N ASN A 569 -13.08 1.80 2.58
CA ASN A 569 -12.56 2.29 3.87
C ASN A 569 -12.39 3.82 3.97
N LEU A 570 -12.79 4.57 2.93
CA LEU A 570 -12.85 6.05 2.97
C LEU A 570 -14.22 6.59 3.37
N SER A 571 -15.22 5.72 3.54
CA SER A 571 -16.57 6.07 3.99
C SER A 571 -16.81 5.53 5.41
N PRO A 572 -17.30 6.35 6.36
CA PRO A 572 -17.63 5.89 7.71
C PRO A 572 -18.61 4.70 7.77
N ASN A 573 -19.51 4.59 6.78
CA ASN A 573 -20.55 3.55 6.74
C ASN A 573 -20.01 2.16 6.40
N THR A 574 -18.91 2.11 5.66
CA THR A 574 -18.30 0.86 5.17
C THR A 574 -16.91 0.59 5.76
N ALA A 575 -16.31 1.57 6.43
CA ALA A 575 -15.03 1.41 7.10
C ALA A 575 -15.06 0.30 8.17
N ASN A 576 -13.92 -0.40 8.32
CA ASN A 576 -13.75 -1.57 9.18
C ASN A 576 -14.70 -2.73 8.83
N GLY A 577 -15.00 -2.94 7.55
CA GLY A 577 -15.85 -4.04 7.11
C GLY A 577 -17.33 -3.89 7.47
N LYS A 578 -17.77 -2.67 7.83
CA LYS A 578 -19.19 -2.35 8.00
C LYS A 578 -19.90 -2.30 6.64
N GLY A 579 -21.23 -2.27 6.65
CA GLY A 579 -22.05 -2.23 5.44
C GLY A 579 -22.31 -3.61 4.82
N THR A 580 -23.18 -3.63 3.82
CA THR A 580 -23.62 -4.84 3.13
C THR A 580 -22.74 -5.14 1.92
N ALA A 581 -22.67 -6.42 1.50
CA ALA A 581 -21.93 -6.81 0.28
C ALA A 581 -22.37 -6.00 -0.96
N LYS A 582 -23.65 -5.62 -1.02
CA LYS A 582 -24.20 -4.78 -2.09
C LYS A 582 -23.66 -3.35 -2.04
N GLU A 583 -23.58 -2.74 -0.86
CA GLU A 583 -22.99 -1.40 -0.70
C GLU A 583 -21.51 -1.39 -1.09
N HIS A 584 -20.77 -2.46 -0.75
CA HIS A 584 -19.38 -2.63 -1.17
C HIS A 584 -19.24 -2.72 -2.69
N GLU A 585 -20.07 -3.54 -3.35
CA GLU A 585 -20.09 -3.66 -4.81
C GLU A 585 -20.48 -2.33 -5.49
N GLU A 586 -21.43 -1.58 -4.93
CA GLU A 586 -21.86 -0.27 -5.44
C GLU A 586 -20.74 0.78 -5.32
N ASN A 587 -19.98 0.79 -4.22
CA ASN A 587 -18.83 1.68 -4.03
C ASN A 587 -17.72 1.37 -5.05
N ILE A 588 -17.41 0.08 -5.26
CA ILE A 588 -16.43 -0.35 -6.27
C ILE A 588 -16.90 0.05 -7.66
N LYS A 589 -18.17 -0.19 -8.00
CA LYS A 589 -18.76 0.21 -9.29
C LYS A 589 -18.65 1.70 -9.53
N ARG A 590 -18.95 2.50 -8.51
CA ARG A 590 -18.84 3.95 -8.57
C ARG A 590 -17.41 4.39 -8.86
N LEU A 591 -16.43 3.77 -8.20
CA LEU A 591 -15.02 4.09 -8.42
C LEU A 591 -14.54 3.65 -9.81
N LEU A 592 -14.90 2.44 -10.28
CA LEU A 592 -14.50 1.91 -11.59
C LEU A 592 -14.94 2.79 -12.76
N ASN A 593 -16.14 3.36 -12.71
CA ASN A 593 -16.63 4.29 -13.75
C ASN A 593 -15.65 5.45 -14.01
N PHE A 594 -14.94 5.89 -12.96
CA PHE A 594 -14.07 7.06 -12.98
C PHE A 594 -12.58 6.72 -12.94
N PHE A 595 -12.21 5.57 -12.37
CA PHE A 595 -10.88 5.01 -12.30
C PHE A 595 -10.91 3.57 -12.83
N PRO A 596 -11.00 3.40 -14.16
CA PRO A 596 -11.09 2.09 -14.77
C PRO A 596 -9.84 1.28 -14.45
N VAL A 597 -10.07 0.03 -14.09
CA VAL A 597 -9.02 -0.97 -13.88
C VAL A 597 -9.08 -1.95 -15.03
N ILE A 598 -7.95 -2.10 -15.72
CA ILE A 598 -7.77 -3.04 -16.81
C ILE A 598 -6.88 -4.17 -16.28
N GLY A 599 -7.41 -5.39 -16.25
CA GLY A 599 -6.70 -6.58 -15.79
C GLY A 599 -6.73 -7.69 -16.83
N GLU A 600 -6.04 -8.78 -16.52
CA GLU A 600 -5.98 -9.97 -17.38
C GLU A 600 -7.21 -10.86 -17.17
N ASP A 601 -7.88 -11.25 -18.26
CA ASP A 601 -8.91 -12.30 -18.25
C ASP A 601 -8.29 -13.71 -18.18
N GLU A 602 -9.12 -14.75 -18.28
CA GLU A 602 -8.66 -16.15 -18.23
C GLU A 602 -7.74 -16.54 -19.39
N ASN A 603 -7.72 -15.76 -20.48
CA ASN A 603 -6.87 -15.99 -21.65
C ASN A 603 -5.64 -15.05 -21.70
N GLY A 604 -5.33 -14.37 -20.58
CA GLY A 604 -4.20 -13.42 -20.50
C GLY A 604 -4.42 -12.14 -21.30
N LYS A 605 -5.67 -11.84 -21.71
CA LYS A 605 -6.02 -10.65 -22.49
C LYS A 605 -6.45 -9.53 -21.55
N MET A 606 -5.97 -8.31 -21.84
CA MET A 606 -6.36 -7.11 -21.10
C MET A 606 -7.83 -6.74 -21.36
N VAL A 607 -8.62 -6.69 -20.29
CA VAL A 607 -10.04 -6.30 -20.28
C VAL A 607 -10.33 -5.33 -19.14
N GLU A 608 -11.28 -4.43 -19.35
CA GLU A 608 -11.79 -3.56 -18.27
C GLU A 608 -12.58 -4.41 -17.27
N LEU A 609 -12.28 -4.27 -15.98
CA LEU A 609 -12.84 -5.09 -14.93
C LEU A 609 -14.16 -4.52 -14.42
N ASP A 610 -15.11 -5.40 -14.14
CA ASP A 610 -16.35 -5.07 -13.43
C ASP A 610 -16.21 -5.25 -11.89
N PRO A 611 -17.18 -4.77 -11.09
CA PRO A 611 -17.12 -4.88 -9.63
C PRO A 611 -16.98 -6.31 -9.10
N LYS A 612 -17.62 -7.28 -9.76
CA LYS A 612 -17.55 -8.69 -9.36
C LYS A 612 -16.19 -9.27 -9.67
N GLN A 613 -15.59 -8.88 -10.79
CA GLN A 613 -14.23 -9.26 -11.16
C GLN A 613 -13.20 -8.68 -10.18
N VAL A 614 -13.34 -7.43 -9.73
CA VAL A 614 -12.46 -6.84 -8.71
C VAL A 614 -12.44 -7.68 -7.42
N LEU A 615 -13.60 -8.19 -6.99
CA LEU A 615 -13.72 -9.02 -5.78
C LEU A 615 -13.29 -10.48 -6.00
N SER A 616 -13.53 -11.05 -7.19
CA SER A 616 -13.33 -12.48 -7.47
C SER A 616 -11.96 -12.83 -8.05
N ILE A 617 -11.32 -11.94 -8.81
CA ILE A 617 -10.00 -12.19 -9.41
C ILE A 617 -8.94 -12.47 -8.33
N PRO A 618 -8.79 -11.68 -7.25
CA PRO A 618 -7.81 -11.96 -6.21
C PRO A 618 -8.00 -13.35 -5.58
N ARG A 619 -9.25 -13.75 -5.34
CA ARG A 619 -9.60 -15.07 -4.81
C ARG A 619 -9.22 -16.18 -5.79
N ARG A 620 -9.60 -16.02 -7.07
CA ARG A 620 -9.28 -16.97 -8.15
C ARG A 620 -7.77 -17.14 -8.35
N LEU A 621 -6.99 -16.07 -8.30
CA LEU A 621 -5.54 -16.14 -8.44
C LEU A 621 -4.89 -16.84 -7.26
N LYS A 622 -5.34 -16.54 -6.03
CA LYS A 622 -4.89 -17.28 -4.84
C LYS A 622 -5.21 -18.77 -4.95
N SER A 623 -6.43 -19.13 -5.36
CA SER A 623 -6.84 -20.54 -5.46
C SER A 623 -6.13 -21.30 -6.59
N GLN A 624 -5.90 -20.67 -7.73
CA GLN A 624 -5.08 -21.25 -8.81
C GLN A 624 -3.65 -21.51 -8.35
N GLU A 625 -3.05 -20.59 -7.58
CA GLU A 625 -1.71 -20.77 -7.03
C GLU A 625 -1.65 -21.91 -6.01
N VAL A 626 -2.68 -22.03 -5.17
CA VAL A 626 -2.84 -23.16 -4.25
C VAL A 626 -2.86 -24.48 -5.03
N VAL A 627 -3.63 -24.58 -6.12
CA VAL A 627 -3.70 -25.78 -6.96
C VAL A 627 -2.36 -26.06 -7.66
N LYS A 628 -1.73 -25.05 -8.26
CA LYS A 628 -0.40 -25.18 -8.90
C LYS A 628 0.66 -25.71 -7.93
N ARG A 629 0.59 -25.32 -6.65
CA ARG A 629 1.48 -25.81 -5.58
C ARG A 629 0.98 -27.07 -4.87
N GLY A 630 -0.04 -27.74 -5.39
CA GLY A 630 -0.57 -28.97 -4.79
C GLY A 630 -1.08 -28.78 -3.36
N PHE A 631 -1.77 -27.65 -3.11
CA PHE A 631 -2.32 -27.26 -1.81
C PHE A 631 -1.27 -27.02 -0.71
N MET A 632 0.00 -26.80 -1.07
CA MET A 632 1.06 -26.49 -0.09
C MET A 632 1.31 -24.98 0.09
N SER A 633 0.44 -24.12 -0.44
CA SER A 633 0.59 -22.66 -0.37
C SER A 633 0.09 -22.09 0.96
N ASN A 634 0.80 -21.09 1.49
CA ASN A 634 0.39 -20.37 2.70
C ASN A 634 -0.93 -19.61 2.56
N PHE A 635 -1.42 -19.38 1.34
CA PHE A 635 -2.74 -18.75 1.12
C PHE A 635 -3.91 -19.57 1.64
N LEU A 636 -3.71 -20.86 1.92
CA LEU A 636 -4.73 -21.72 2.53
C LEU A 636 -4.89 -21.50 4.04
N PHE A 637 -3.94 -20.84 4.70
CA PHE A 637 -3.94 -20.74 6.17
C PHE A 637 -4.27 -19.34 6.64
N ALA A 638 -5.09 -19.27 7.68
CA ALA A 638 -5.49 -18.04 8.35
C ALA A 638 -5.25 -18.18 9.87
N ASN A 639 -5.25 -17.06 10.60
CA ASN A 639 -5.25 -17.03 12.06
C ASN A 639 -4.20 -17.91 12.77
N ILE A 640 -3.02 -18.10 12.16
CA ILE A 640 -1.94 -18.92 12.74
C ILE A 640 -1.53 -18.45 14.13
N SER A 641 -1.67 -17.15 14.42
CA SER A 641 -1.42 -16.55 15.72
C SER A 641 -2.29 -17.12 16.86
N ASN A 642 -3.41 -17.76 16.57
CA ASN A 642 -4.26 -18.39 17.57
C ASN A 642 -3.56 -19.58 18.26
N ILE A 643 -2.51 -20.14 17.64
CA ILE A 643 -1.79 -21.31 18.16
C ILE A 643 -1.07 -21.06 19.48
N PHE A 644 -0.67 -19.82 19.74
CA PHE A 644 0.11 -19.48 20.92
C PHE A 644 -0.72 -19.52 22.21
N ASN A 645 -2.04 -19.38 22.08
CA ASN A 645 -3.00 -19.56 23.17
C ASN A 645 -3.64 -20.96 23.15
N ALA A 646 -3.18 -21.84 22.27
CA ALA A 646 -3.74 -23.17 22.10
C ALA A 646 -3.11 -24.18 23.07
N PRO A 647 -3.89 -25.16 23.57
CA PRO A 647 -3.41 -26.16 24.52
C PRO A 647 -2.39 -27.12 23.93
N SER A 648 -1.74 -27.88 24.82
CA SER A 648 -0.89 -29.02 24.46
C SER A 648 -1.61 -30.02 23.55
N GLU A 649 -2.93 -30.24 23.73
CA GLU A 649 -3.70 -31.13 22.85
C GLU A 649 -3.70 -30.66 21.38
N ILE A 650 -3.71 -29.35 21.10
CA ILE A 650 -3.62 -28.83 19.71
C ILE A 650 -2.21 -29.06 19.15
N ARG A 651 -1.18 -28.96 19.97
CA ARG A 651 0.21 -29.23 19.54
C ARG A 651 0.44 -30.70 19.30
N ASP A 652 -0.17 -31.57 20.09
CA ASP A 652 -0.18 -33.01 19.86
C ASP A 652 -0.89 -33.33 18.54
N ILE A 653 -2.04 -32.68 18.26
CA ILE A 653 -2.73 -32.80 16.96
C ILE A 653 -1.81 -32.36 15.82
N LEU A 654 -1.20 -31.18 15.91
CA LEU A 654 -0.31 -30.67 14.87
C LEU A 654 0.94 -31.53 14.73
N GLY A 655 1.52 -32.03 15.82
CA GLY A 655 2.68 -32.91 15.84
C GLY A 655 2.43 -34.30 15.25
N LYS A 656 1.18 -34.76 15.20
CA LYS A 656 0.77 -35.95 14.43
C LYS A 656 0.84 -35.71 12.92
N LEU A 657 0.64 -34.47 12.46
CA LEU A 657 0.71 -34.15 11.04
C LEU A 657 2.16 -34.21 10.57
N VAL A 658 2.42 -34.97 9.50
CA VAL A 658 3.79 -35.07 8.98
C VAL A 658 4.18 -33.75 8.31
N PRO A 659 5.16 -32.98 8.84
CA PRO A 659 5.44 -31.65 8.33
C PRO A 659 5.86 -31.70 6.86
N ALA A 660 5.23 -30.88 6.03
CA ALA A 660 5.60 -30.68 4.64
C ALA A 660 6.27 -29.31 4.49
N LYS A 661 7.39 -29.32 3.76
CA LYS A 661 8.09 -28.11 3.37
C LYS A 661 7.76 -27.86 1.91
N GLU A 662 7.61 -26.60 1.53
CA GLU A 662 7.50 -26.21 0.12
C GLU A 662 8.66 -26.75 -0.73
N GLU A 663 9.88 -26.96 -0.18
CA GLU A 663 10.90 -27.90 -0.69
C GLU A 663 12.15 -28.05 0.23
N LYS A 664 13.07 -28.98 -0.13
CA LYS A 664 14.22 -29.50 0.66
C LYS A 664 15.01 -28.44 1.45
N SER A 665 14.80 -28.37 2.77
CA SER A 665 15.69 -27.69 3.72
C SER A 665 16.09 -28.62 4.88
N LYS A 666 17.30 -28.43 5.41
CA LYS A 666 17.88 -29.23 6.51
C LYS A 666 16.95 -29.27 7.74
N LYS A 667 16.96 -30.42 8.43
CA LYS A 667 16.21 -30.63 9.69
C LYS A 667 16.54 -29.54 10.71
N LYS A 668 15.50 -28.94 11.28
CA LYS A 668 15.50 -28.36 12.62
C LYS A 668 14.29 -28.96 13.36
N ASP A 669 14.46 -29.18 14.66
CA ASP A 669 13.56 -29.91 15.57
C ASP A 669 12.15 -29.30 15.66
N ASN A 670 11.18 -30.08 16.15
CA ASN A 670 9.82 -29.65 16.53
C ASN A 670 9.91 -28.40 17.43
N THR A 671 9.64 -27.23 16.87
CA THR A 671 9.62 -25.95 17.62
C THR A 671 8.23 -25.63 18.14
N ILE A 672 7.19 -26.29 17.66
CA ILE A 672 5.80 -26.13 18.07
C ILE A 672 5.58 -26.34 19.57
N ASP A 673 6.35 -27.24 20.18
CA ASP A 673 6.31 -27.52 21.63
C ASP A 673 6.73 -26.31 22.46
N ASN A 674 7.43 -25.34 21.85
CA ASN A 674 7.81 -24.09 22.49
C ASN A 674 6.78 -22.96 22.31
N ALA A 675 5.60 -23.22 21.72
CA ALA A 675 4.58 -22.18 21.52
C ALA A 675 4.10 -21.57 22.85
N GLU A 676 3.94 -22.38 23.90
CA GLU A 676 3.62 -21.95 25.28
C GLU A 676 4.70 -21.05 25.90
N ASN A 677 5.94 -21.23 25.45
CA ASN A 677 7.08 -20.45 25.93
C ASN A 677 7.17 -19.10 25.22
N VAL A 678 6.33 -18.85 24.19
CA VAL A 678 6.23 -17.55 23.51
C VAL A 678 5.22 -16.69 24.24
N LEU A 679 5.70 -15.54 24.68
CA LEU A 679 4.87 -14.63 25.48
C LEU A 679 4.00 -13.77 24.57
N VAL A 680 2.70 -14.12 24.46
CA VAL A 680 1.71 -13.37 23.67
C VAL A 680 0.41 -13.13 24.44
N ASN A 681 -0.37 -12.15 23.99
CA ASN A 681 -1.71 -11.86 24.48
C ASN A 681 -2.80 -12.69 23.75
N SER A 682 -4.07 -12.44 24.11
CA SER A 682 -5.24 -13.10 23.52
C SER A 682 -5.36 -12.96 21.99
N ASN A 683 -4.75 -11.93 21.40
CA ASN A 683 -4.75 -11.67 19.96
C ASN A 683 -3.49 -12.25 19.26
N GLY A 684 -2.63 -12.96 20.00
CA GLY A 684 -1.37 -13.51 19.51
C GLY A 684 -0.29 -12.46 19.28
N GLU A 685 -0.42 -11.26 19.84
CA GLU A 685 0.62 -10.23 19.82
C GLU A 685 1.55 -10.41 21.00
N ILE A 686 2.84 -10.13 20.84
CA ILE A 686 3.85 -10.36 21.89
C ILE A 686 3.55 -9.49 23.11
N ASP A 687 3.46 -10.14 24.27
CA ASP A 687 3.16 -9.50 25.56
C ASP A 687 4.04 -10.09 26.66
N ILE A 688 5.06 -9.34 27.07
CA ILE A 688 6.06 -9.79 28.03
C ILE A 688 5.74 -9.20 29.41
N PRO A 689 5.50 -10.03 30.46
CA PRO A 689 5.19 -9.53 31.79
C PRO A 689 6.27 -8.60 32.34
N GLU A 690 5.85 -7.46 32.89
CA GLU A 690 6.77 -6.46 33.43
C GLU A 690 7.62 -7.04 34.58
N GLU A 691 7.05 -7.94 35.39
CA GLU A 691 7.78 -8.61 36.47
C GLU A 691 8.95 -9.46 35.95
N LYS A 692 8.81 -10.11 34.78
CA LYS A 692 9.86 -10.91 34.14
C LYS A 692 11.02 -10.01 33.72
N VAL A 693 10.71 -8.89 33.06
CA VAL A 693 11.70 -7.88 32.66
C VAL A 693 12.42 -7.31 33.88
N ILE A 694 11.68 -6.97 34.94
CA ILE A 694 12.23 -6.42 36.18
C ILE A 694 13.10 -7.45 36.91
N GLY A 695 12.66 -8.70 37.00
CA GLY A 695 13.37 -9.80 37.65
C GLY A 695 14.69 -10.11 36.96
N GLU A 696 14.66 -10.24 35.63
CA GLU A 696 15.85 -10.51 34.82
C GLU A 696 16.83 -9.34 34.82
N ALA A 697 16.34 -8.10 34.74
CA ALA A 697 17.20 -6.93 34.92
C ALA A 697 17.85 -6.90 36.31
N LYS A 698 17.15 -7.31 37.37
CA LYS A 698 17.74 -7.42 38.71
C LYS A 698 18.77 -8.55 38.84
N ASP A 699 18.58 -9.66 38.13
CA ASP A 699 19.53 -10.78 38.10
C ASP A 699 20.82 -10.41 37.34
N LEU A 700 20.67 -9.92 36.11
CA LEU A 700 21.77 -9.48 35.24
C LEU A 700 22.58 -8.33 35.83
N PHE A 701 21.89 -7.38 36.47
CA PHE A 701 22.48 -6.11 36.87
C PHE A 701 22.42 -5.88 38.37
N GLY A 702 22.33 -6.94 39.19
CA GLY A 702 22.04 -6.92 40.64
C GLY A 702 22.86 -5.95 41.52
N GLY A 703 22.61 -5.97 42.83
CA GLY A 703 22.99 -4.87 43.75
C GLY A 703 24.44 -4.37 43.67
N LYS A 704 25.41 -5.20 43.27
CA LYS A 704 26.80 -4.78 43.03
C LYS A 704 26.96 -3.91 41.78
N ILE A 705 26.29 -4.25 40.67
CA ILE A 705 26.32 -3.50 39.41
C ILE A 705 25.48 -2.23 39.54
N PHE A 706 24.32 -2.27 40.20
CA PHE A 706 23.58 -1.05 40.53
C PHE A 706 24.41 -0.07 41.38
N LYS A 707 25.26 -0.57 42.30
CA LYS A 707 26.22 0.25 43.05
C LYS A 707 27.34 0.79 42.16
N GLU A 708 27.93 -0.02 41.28
CA GLU A 708 28.94 0.44 40.32
C GLU A 708 28.38 1.50 39.33
N ILE A 709 27.12 1.37 38.92
CA ILE A 709 26.41 2.37 38.11
C ILE A 709 26.24 3.65 38.93
N ASP A 710 25.80 3.54 40.19
CA ASP A 710 25.66 4.69 41.10
C ASP A 710 26.98 5.40 41.35
N GLU A 711 28.09 4.68 41.48
CA GLU A 711 29.42 5.26 41.64
C GLU A 711 29.94 5.94 40.36
N ARG A 712 29.50 5.46 39.18
CA ARG A 712 29.94 5.99 37.87
C ARG A 712 29.11 7.15 37.35
N ILE A 713 27.80 7.13 37.57
CA ILE A 713 26.85 8.14 37.05
C ILE A 713 26.00 8.79 38.14
N GLY A 714 26.17 8.42 39.41
CA GLY A 714 25.52 9.08 40.54
C GLY A 714 25.87 10.57 40.57
N TYR A 715 24.86 11.37 40.83
CA TYR A 715 24.92 12.81 40.72
C TYR A 715 24.18 13.41 41.93
N ALA A 716 24.88 14.15 42.79
CA ALA A 716 24.29 14.79 43.96
C ALA A 716 23.99 16.27 43.70
N GLU A 717 22.99 16.82 44.38
CA GLU A 717 22.62 18.24 44.26
C GLU A 717 23.80 19.20 44.55
N LYS A 718 24.80 18.75 45.31
CA LYS A 718 26.00 19.53 45.69
C LYS A 718 27.12 19.49 44.64
N ASP A 719 27.00 18.68 43.60
CA ASP A 719 28.06 18.46 42.62
C ASP A 719 28.07 19.50 41.50
N ILE A 720 27.03 20.33 41.39
CA ILE A 720 26.96 21.40 40.38
C ILE A 720 27.82 22.60 40.82
N ASN A 721 28.90 22.84 40.08
CA ASN A 721 29.65 24.09 40.17
C ASN A 721 29.11 25.08 39.14
N GLN A 722 28.67 26.25 39.60
CA GLN A 722 28.06 27.30 38.77
C GLN A 722 28.96 27.75 37.61
N GLU A 723 30.28 27.62 37.73
CA GLU A 723 31.24 28.06 36.71
C GLU A 723 31.41 27.05 35.56
N ASN A 724 31.19 25.74 35.77
CA ASN A 724 31.58 24.66 34.83
C ASN A 724 30.46 23.67 34.43
N ILE A 725 29.19 24.08 34.52
CA ILE A 725 28.00 23.23 34.30
C ILE A 725 28.06 22.43 32.98
N ARG A 726 28.49 23.05 31.87
CA ARG A 726 28.55 22.39 30.55
C ARG A 726 29.60 21.29 30.48
N GLU A 727 30.75 21.48 31.11
CA GLU A 727 31.79 20.46 31.17
C GLU A 727 31.35 19.29 32.05
N GLN A 728 30.70 19.58 33.17
CA GLN A 728 30.14 18.57 34.07
C GLN A 728 29.07 17.71 33.38
N VAL A 729 28.21 18.31 32.56
CA VAL A 729 27.19 17.56 31.81
C VAL A 729 27.80 16.78 30.65
N LYS A 730 28.84 17.30 30.00
CA LYS A 730 29.59 16.56 28.96
C LYS A 730 30.31 15.33 29.54
N ASP A 731 30.89 15.47 30.73
CA ASP A 731 31.48 14.34 31.47
C ASP A 731 30.41 13.32 31.87
N LEU A 732 29.27 13.79 32.40
CA LEU A 732 28.12 12.93 32.69
C LEU A 732 27.63 12.18 31.45
N LYS A 733 27.59 12.82 30.28
CA LYS A 733 27.26 12.20 29.00
C LYS A 733 28.18 11.03 28.67
N GLN A 734 29.50 11.23 28.78
CA GLN A 734 30.48 10.17 28.52
C GLN A 734 30.33 9.02 29.52
N ARG A 735 30.13 9.33 30.80
CA ARG A 735 29.91 8.33 31.84
C ARG A 735 28.63 7.52 31.59
N ILE A 736 27.53 8.16 31.19
CA ILE A 736 26.28 7.50 30.78
C ILE A 736 26.54 6.58 29.58
N ASN A 737 27.18 7.07 28.52
CA ASN A 737 27.42 6.27 27.32
C ASN A 737 28.31 5.04 27.58
N ASN A 738 29.34 5.19 28.42
CA ASN A 738 30.19 4.09 28.84
C ASN A 738 29.44 3.07 29.70
N VAL A 739 28.51 3.53 30.56
CA VAL A 739 27.61 2.65 31.31
C VAL A 739 26.66 1.93 30.36
N THR A 740 26.06 2.61 29.38
CA THR A 740 25.19 1.98 28.37
C THR A 740 25.93 0.89 27.59
N ASP A 741 27.17 1.13 27.14
CA ASP A 741 27.99 0.10 26.50
C ASP A 741 28.23 -1.10 27.41
N SER A 742 28.65 -0.83 28.66
CA SER A 742 28.90 -1.91 29.63
C SER A 742 27.65 -2.72 29.96
N LEU A 743 26.45 -2.10 29.94
CA LEU A 743 25.18 -2.80 30.15
C LEU A 743 24.83 -3.68 28.94
N VAL A 744 24.99 -3.14 27.72
CA VAL A 744 24.71 -3.88 26.48
C VAL A 744 25.69 -5.03 26.28
N ASP A 745 26.97 -4.87 26.64
CA ASP A 745 27.97 -5.95 26.58
C ASP A 745 27.61 -7.10 27.54
N LYS A 746 27.11 -6.81 28.74
CA LYS A 746 26.63 -7.85 29.68
C LYS A 746 25.42 -8.60 29.15
N VAL A 747 24.48 -7.91 28.51
CA VAL A 747 23.31 -8.55 27.88
C VAL A 747 23.71 -9.37 26.66
N LYS A 748 24.68 -8.87 25.88
CA LYS A 748 25.26 -9.59 24.76
C LYS A 748 25.88 -10.91 25.19
N GLU A 749 26.58 -10.95 26.33
CA GLU A 749 27.16 -12.19 26.88
C GLU A 749 26.08 -13.20 27.30
N LYS A 750 24.99 -12.75 27.94
CA LYS A 750 23.89 -13.64 28.36
C LYS A 750 23.02 -14.14 27.20
N HIS A 751 22.65 -13.24 26.27
CA HIS A 751 21.71 -13.52 25.16
C HIS A 751 22.42 -13.85 23.83
N SER A 752 23.74 -14.03 23.84
CA SER A 752 24.54 -14.39 22.64
C SER A 752 24.30 -13.47 21.42
N LEU A 753 24.11 -12.16 21.66
CA LEU A 753 23.83 -11.19 20.59
C LEU A 753 25.03 -11.04 19.64
N THR A 754 24.76 -10.85 18.35
CA THR A 754 25.82 -10.53 17.39
C THR A 754 26.42 -9.14 17.68
N ASN A 755 27.68 -8.93 17.29
CA ASN A 755 28.32 -7.60 17.41
C ASN A 755 27.50 -6.49 16.72
N LYS A 756 26.81 -6.80 15.61
CA LYS A 756 25.98 -5.86 14.87
C LYS A 756 24.70 -5.50 15.64
N GLN A 757 24.05 -6.47 16.28
CA GLN A 757 22.84 -6.24 17.10
C GLN A 757 23.18 -5.45 18.37
N ALA A 758 24.21 -5.88 19.12
CA ALA A 758 24.67 -5.18 20.32
C ALA A 758 25.02 -3.72 20.02
N LYS A 759 25.76 -3.47 18.93
CA LYS A 759 26.08 -2.11 18.49
C LYS A 759 24.82 -1.30 18.15
N LYS A 760 23.85 -1.89 17.44
CA LYS A 760 22.58 -1.23 17.11
C LYS A 760 21.79 -0.85 18.37
N TYR A 761 21.71 -1.71 19.38
CA TYR A 761 21.01 -1.39 20.64
C TYR A 761 21.73 -0.30 21.43
N SER A 762 23.06 -0.40 21.55
CA SER A 762 23.89 0.61 22.22
C SER A 762 23.73 1.98 21.53
N ASP A 763 23.86 2.04 20.20
CA ASP A 763 23.75 3.28 19.44
C ASP A 763 22.36 3.91 19.59
N ASN A 764 21.30 3.11 19.60
CA ASN A 764 19.93 3.59 19.81
C ASN A 764 19.71 4.17 21.21
N LEU A 765 20.19 3.50 22.25
CA LEU A 765 20.04 3.96 23.64
C LEU A 765 20.92 5.17 23.95
N LYS A 766 22.15 5.20 23.44
CA LYS A 766 22.99 6.39 23.48
C LYS A 766 22.30 7.56 22.80
N LYS A 767 21.68 7.36 21.63
CA LYS A 767 20.90 8.40 20.95
C LYS A 767 19.72 8.85 21.83
N GLU A 768 19.04 7.95 22.54
CA GLU A 768 17.96 8.30 23.47
C GLU A 768 18.46 9.09 24.70
N HIS A 769 19.50 8.62 25.39
CA HIS A 769 20.05 9.28 26.57
C HIS A 769 20.67 10.63 26.21
N ASP A 770 21.39 10.71 25.10
CA ASP A 770 21.89 11.95 24.55
C ASP A 770 20.74 12.93 24.30
N GLN A 771 19.62 12.46 23.74
CA GLN A 771 18.43 13.30 23.54
C GLN A 771 17.86 13.81 24.87
N LYS A 772 17.69 12.95 25.89
CA LYS A 772 17.17 13.37 27.21
C LYS A 772 18.12 14.31 27.94
N LEU A 773 19.42 14.05 27.89
CA LEU A 773 20.43 14.91 28.51
C LEU A 773 20.48 16.28 27.83
N ASN A 774 20.38 16.28 26.49
CA ASN A 774 20.24 17.51 25.72
C ASN A 774 18.94 18.24 26.09
N GLN A 775 17.82 17.54 26.30
CA GLN A 775 16.56 18.14 26.75
C GLN A 775 16.69 18.84 28.10
N VAL A 776 17.33 18.19 29.08
CA VAL A 776 17.57 18.78 30.41
C VAL A 776 18.45 20.03 30.32
N MET A 777 19.50 19.99 29.51
CA MET A 777 20.35 21.15 29.26
C MET A 777 19.65 22.27 28.52
N GLU A 778 18.82 21.92 27.54
CA GLU A 778 18.01 22.87 26.80
C GLU A 778 16.99 23.54 27.71
N ASP A 779 16.38 22.82 28.66
CA ASP A 779 15.46 23.36 29.66
C ASP A 779 16.14 24.30 30.65
N TYR A 780 17.34 23.95 31.12
CA TYR A 780 18.16 24.84 31.92
C TYR A 780 18.49 26.14 31.17
N ASP A 781 19.00 26.01 29.93
CA ASP A 781 19.32 27.16 29.09
C ASP A 781 18.07 28.02 28.81
N ARG A 782 16.88 27.40 28.64
CA ARG A 782 15.57 28.07 28.51
C ARG A 782 15.26 28.93 29.73
N LYS A 783 15.24 28.30 30.90
CA LYS A 783 14.81 28.90 32.17
C LYS A 783 15.75 30.03 32.55
N LYS A 784 17.06 29.80 32.44
CA LYS A 784 18.10 30.81 32.65
C LYS A 784 17.87 32.02 31.75
N LYS A 785 17.68 31.77 30.45
CA LYS A 785 17.46 32.84 29.46
C LYS A 785 16.15 33.59 29.71
N ILE A 786 15.06 32.92 30.10
CA ILE A 786 13.77 33.57 30.43
C ILE A 786 13.95 34.50 31.64
N LEU A 787 14.60 34.03 32.69
CA LEU A 787 14.87 34.82 33.90
C LEU A 787 15.73 36.06 33.57
N GLU A 788 16.83 35.87 32.84
CA GLU A 788 17.71 36.98 32.42
C GLU A 788 16.94 38.04 31.61
N ASN A 789 16.07 37.65 30.69
CA ASN A 789 15.26 38.62 29.93
C ASN A 789 14.21 39.32 30.78
N LYS A 790 13.60 38.61 31.73
CA LYS A 790 12.60 39.17 32.63
C LYS A 790 13.24 40.24 33.51
N ILE A 791 14.41 39.94 34.08
CA ILE A 791 15.17 40.88 34.91
C ILE A 791 15.71 42.03 34.07
N ALA A 792 16.30 41.80 32.90
CA ALA A 792 16.80 42.86 32.03
C ALA A 792 15.69 43.85 31.61
N LYS A 793 14.47 43.37 31.35
CA LYS A 793 13.32 44.25 31.09
C LYS A 793 12.94 45.09 32.31
N LYS A 794 12.95 44.52 33.51
CA LYS A 794 12.70 45.24 34.77
C LYS A 794 13.80 46.25 35.09
N GLN A 795 15.08 45.90 34.85
CA GLN A 795 16.24 46.77 35.05
C GLN A 795 16.18 48.00 34.12
N ASN A 796 15.77 47.82 32.86
CA ASN A 796 15.57 48.93 31.91
C ASN A 796 14.43 49.89 32.29
N GLN A 797 13.56 49.50 33.22
CA GLN A 797 12.42 50.29 33.71
C GLN A 797 12.64 50.84 35.14
N ALA A 798 13.74 50.47 35.80
CA ALA A 798 14.06 50.88 37.16
C ALA A 798 14.56 52.34 37.22
N LYS A 799 14.10 53.12 38.21
CA LYS A 799 14.40 54.56 38.31
C LYS A 799 15.40 54.91 39.43
N THR A 800 15.69 53.98 40.34
CA THR A 800 16.56 54.21 41.51
C THR A 800 17.64 53.14 41.63
N LYS A 801 18.74 53.46 42.32
CA LYS A 801 19.83 52.51 42.59
C LYS A 801 19.41 51.37 43.52
N ASP A 802 18.47 51.61 44.44
CA ASP A 802 17.93 50.58 45.34
C ASP A 802 17.06 49.56 44.58
N ASP A 803 16.34 49.99 43.54
CA ASP A 803 15.56 49.08 42.70
C ASP A 803 16.46 48.14 41.89
N LEU A 804 17.59 48.65 41.39
CA LEU A 804 18.59 47.84 40.68
C LEU A 804 19.24 46.80 41.60
N ALA A 805 19.64 47.18 42.81
CA ALA A 805 20.21 46.25 43.79
C ALA A 805 19.22 45.14 44.21
N LYS A 806 17.91 45.43 44.28
CA LYS A 806 16.88 44.42 44.50
C LYS A 806 16.72 43.45 43.33
N LEU A 807 16.81 43.95 42.10
CA LEU A 807 16.72 43.12 40.88
C LEU A 807 17.95 42.22 40.71
N ASP A 808 19.14 42.69 41.08
CA ASP A 808 20.36 41.87 41.07
C ASP A 808 20.26 40.71 42.07
N LYS A 809 19.69 40.97 43.26
CA LYS A 809 19.38 39.92 44.24
C LYS A 809 18.27 38.97 43.78
N GLU A 810 17.26 39.46 43.07
CA GLU A 810 16.20 38.63 42.44
C GLU A 810 16.78 37.72 41.35
N LEU A 811 17.77 38.22 40.58
CA LEU A 811 18.49 37.44 39.57
C LEU A 811 19.34 36.34 40.21
N GLU A 812 20.12 36.66 41.24
CA GLU A 812 20.97 35.70 41.96
C GLU A 812 20.14 34.57 42.58
N VAL A 813 19.04 34.91 43.28
CA VAL A 813 18.11 33.92 43.84
C VAL A 813 17.46 33.07 42.75
N GLY A 814 17.04 33.69 41.64
CA GLY A 814 16.44 32.98 40.51
C GLY A 814 17.42 32.04 39.80
N GLN A 815 18.68 32.44 39.63
CA GLN A 815 19.74 31.60 39.04
C GLN A 815 20.04 30.40 39.94
N ASN A 816 20.15 30.61 41.25
CA ASN A 816 20.32 29.53 42.22
C ASN A 816 19.15 28.53 42.18
N ASN A 817 17.91 29.01 42.05
CA ASN A 817 16.74 28.14 41.92
C ASN A 817 16.78 27.29 40.63
N ILE A 818 17.17 27.89 39.49
CA ILE A 818 17.27 27.19 38.21
C ILE A 818 18.40 26.14 38.24
N ILE A 819 19.51 26.44 38.91
CA ILE A 819 20.62 25.49 39.11
C ILE A 819 20.18 24.33 40.00
N ASN A 820 19.45 24.61 41.08
CA ASN A 820 18.88 23.56 41.93
C ASN A 820 17.87 22.70 41.17
N GLU A 821 17.06 23.28 40.27
CA GLU A 821 16.17 22.53 39.38
C GLU A 821 16.95 21.68 38.38
N LEU A 822 18.00 22.21 37.75
CA LEU A 822 18.88 21.42 36.86
C LEU A 822 19.51 20.24 37.63
N ALA A 823 19.98 20.46 38.85
CA ALA A 823 20.52 19.40 39.69
C ALA A 823 19.50 18.30 39.93
N LYS A 824 18.24 18.67 40.21
CA LYS A 824 17.13 17.72 40.36
C LYS A 824 16.81 16.99 39.07
N ASP A 825 16.80 17.69 37.94
CA ASP A 825 16.49 17.11 36.62
C ASP A 825 17.60 16.15 36.14
N LEU A 826 18.87 16.49 36.37
CA LEU A 826 20.01 15.62 36.12
C LEU A 826 19.99 14.41 37.05
N THR A 827 19.74 14.62 38.35
CA THR A 827 19.59 13.54 39.34
C THR A 827 18.46 12.59 38.90
N LYS A 828 17.32 13.15 38.47
CA LYS A 828 16.18 12.37 37.97
C LYS A 828 16.54 11.60 36.69
N LEU A 829 17.30 12.20 35.77
CA LEU A 829 17.76 11.54 34.55
C LEU A 829 18.75 10.42 34.85
N THR A 830 19.72 10.64 35.74
CA THR A 830 20.67 9.60 36.15
C THR A 830 19.97 8.46 36.88
N THR A 831 18.97 8.78 37.70
CA THR A 831 18.11 7.78 38.34
C THR A 831 17.28 7.02 37.30
N ASP A 832 16.69 7.69 36.31
CA ASP A 832 15.97 7.05 35.19
C ASP A 832 16.90 6.15 34.37
N VAL A 833 18.12 6.61 34.05
CA VAL A 833 19.12 5.81 33.35
C VAL A 833 19.49 4.59 34.18
N LYS A 834 19.74 4.76 35.48
CA LYS A 834 20.08 3.69 36.42
C LYS A 834 18.96 2.66 36.54
N GLU A 835 17.71 3.09 36.69
CA GLU A 835 16.58 2.22 37.01
C GLU A 835 15.93 1.61 35.77
N ASN A 836 15.88 2.35 34.65
CA ASN A 836 15.09 1.97 33.48
C ASN A 836 15.92 1.55 32.26
N THR A 837 17.18 1.98 32.10
CA THR A 837 18.02 1.50 30.97
C THR A 837 18.28 0.00 31.03
N PRO A 838 18.64 -0.58 32.19
CA PRO A 838 18.76 -2.03 32.32
C PRO A 838 17.47 -2.76 31.91
N LYS A 839 16.31 -2.25 32.36
CA LYS A 839 15.00 -2.82 32.02
C LYS A 839 14.69 -2.73 30.53
N LYS A 840 14.91 -1.57 29.91
CA LYS A 840 14.66 -1.34 28.47
C LYS A 840 15.51 -2.20 27.55
N ILE A 841 16.77 -2.44 27.91
CA ILE A 841 17.65 -3.34 27.15
C ILE A 841 17.08 -4.75 27.21
N VAL A 842 16.76 -5.23 28.41
CA VAL A 842 16.19 -6.57 28.65
C VAL A 842 14.84 -6.70 27.94
N GLU A 843 13.94 -5.73 28.07
CA GLU A 843 12.63 -5.70 27.42
C GLU A 843 12.75 -5.82 25.90
N ARG A 844 13.64 -5.04 25.27
CA ARG A 844 13.79 -5.03 23.82
C ARG A 844 14.46 -6.29 23.29
N VAL A 845 15.46 -6.80 24.00
CA VAL A 845 16.11 -8.08 23.64
C VAL A 845 15.13 -9.22 23.80
N ASN A 846 14.39 -9.27 24.91
CA ASN A 846 13.35 -10.26 25.13
C ASN A 846 12.26 -10.13 24.05
N TYR A 847 11.82 -8.93 23.69
CA TYR A 847 10.86 -8.73 22.60
C TYR A 847 11.37 -9.28 21.27
N ASP A 848 12.58 -8.92 20.85
CA ASP A 848 13.15 -9.40 19.59
C ASP A 848 13.38 -10.93 19.60
N GLU A 849 13.71 -11.52 20.76
CA GLU A 849 13.76 -12.97 20.96
C GLU A 849 12.38 -13.61 20.85
N GLU A 850 11.35 -13.04 21.49
CA GLU A 850 9.97 -13.51 21.40
C GLU A 850 9.42 -13.38 19.98
N VAL A 851 9.74 -12.31 19.22
CA VAL A 851 9.40 -12.20 17.77
C VAL A 851 10.01 -13.34 16.99
N LYS A 852 11.27 -13.65 17.26
CA LYS A 852 11.96 -14.72 16.56
C LYS A 852 11.35 -16.08 16.89
N LYS A 853 11.09 -16.36 18.18
CA LYS A 853 10.41 -17.59 18.62
C LYS A 853 9.02 -17.70 18.02
N LYS A 854 8.24 -16.61 18.03
CA LYS A 854 6.92 -16.52 17.42
C LYS A 854 6.99 -16.91 15.94
N ASN A 855 7.85 -16.28 15.16
CA ASN A 855 7.98 -16.58 13.73
C ASN A 855 8.43 -18.03 13.48
N GLU A 856 9.36 -18.55 14.29
CA GLU A 856 9.80 -19.95 14.19
C GLU A 856 8.62 -20.91 14.45
N VAL A 857 7.82 -20.68 15.48
CA VAL A 857 6.62 -21.47 15.79
C VAL A 857 5.56 -21.34 14.69
N GLU A 858 5.22 -20.13 14.24
CA GLU A 858 4.23 -19.95 13.16
C GLU A 858 4.64 -20.69 11.89
N GLN A 859 5.93 -20.69 11.57
CA GLN A 859 6.44 -21.37 10.39
C GLN A 859 6.43 -22.90 10.54
N ASP A 860 6.65 -23.38 11.75
CA ASP A 860 6.52 -24.79 12.07
C ASP A 860 5.06 -25.24 11.98
N VAL A 861 4.13 -24.46 12.52
CA VAL A 861 2.68 -24.68 12.39
C VAL A 861 2.25 -24.72 10.93
N ARG A 862 2.64 -23.73 10.12
CA ARG A 862 2.40 -23.74 8.67
C ARG A 862 2.99 -24.98 8.00
N SER A 863 4.13 -25.48 8.46
CA SER A 863 4.74 -26.70 7.92
C SER A 863 3.93 -27.97 8.26
N HIS A 864 3.37 -28.04 9.47
CA HIS A 864 2.46 -29.12 9.88
C HIS A 864 1.13 -29.04 9.14
N LEU A 865 0.53 -27.86 9.02
CA LEU A 865 -0.69 -27.63 8.25
C LEU A 865 -0.50 -27.92 6.76
N ARG A 866 0.66 -27.58 6.15
CA ARG A 866 1.01 -28.05 4.79
C ARG A 866 1.11 -29.57 4.72
N GLY A 867 1.55 -30.21 5.80
CA GLY A 867 1.55 -31.66 5.94
C GLY A 867 0.19 -32.27 5.70
N PHE A 868 -0.83 -31.71 6.36
CA PHE A 868 -2.24 -31.99 6.11
C PHE A 868 -2.66 -31.58 4.69
N SER A 869 -2.43 -30.32 4.28
CA SER A 869 -2.95 -29.81 3.02
C SER A 869 -2.41 -30.54 1.79
N ARG A 870 -1.22 -31.13 1.89
CA ARG A 870 -0.63 -32.01 0.88
C ARG A 870 -1.50 -33.23 0.56
N THR A 871 -2.36 -33.69 1.47
CA THR A 871 -3.24 -34.85 1.26
C THR A 871 -4.57 -34.46 0.62
N ILE A 872 -4.97 -33.18 0.68
CA ILE A 872 -6.23 -32.67 0.14
C ILE A 872 -6.44 -33.05 -1.33
N PRO A 873 -5.46 -32.92 -2.25
CA PRO A 873 -5.67 -33.31 -3.64
C PRO A 873 -6.04 -34.79 -3.82
N SER A 874 -5.47 -35.69 -3.00
CA SER A 874 -5.82 -37.12 -3.01
C SER A 874 -7.25 -37.35 -2.56
N PHE A 875 -7.71 -36.63 -1.52
CA PHE A 875 -9.11 -36.67 -1.08
C PHE A 875 -10.06 -36.17 -2.16
N ILE A 876 -9.73 -35.04 -2.80
CA ILE A 876 -10.55 -34.50 -3.90
C ILE A 876 -10.59 -35.50 -5.07
N MET A 877 -9.48 -36.16 -5.40
CA MET A 877 -9.46 -37.21 -6.44
C MET A 877 -10.35 -38.42 -6.10
N ALA A 878 -10.38 -38.85 -4.84
CA ALA A 878 -11.13 -40.02 -4.40
C ALA A 878 -12.63 -39.75 -4.20
N TYR A 879 -12.97 -38.66 -3.51
CA TYR A 879 -14.32 -38.38 -3.01
C TYR A 879 -14.92 -37.08 -3.56
N GLY A 880 -14.12 -36.21 -4.18
CA GLY A 880 -14.52 -34.85 -4.49
C GLY A 880 -15.60 -34.74 -5.57
N ASP A 881 -16.65 -34.00 -5.22
CA ASP A 881 -17.73 -33.54 -6.11
C ASP A 881 -17.95 -32.02 -6.00
N LYS A 882 -18.96 -31.49 -6.70
CA LYS A 882 -19.25 -30.03 -6.74
C LYS A 882 -19.69 -29.44 -5.39
N ASN A 883 -20.14 -30.25 -4.44
CA ASN A 883 -20.63 -29.82 -3.13
C ASN A 883 -19.56 -29.86 -2.04
N LEU A 884 -18.39 -30.46 -2.30
CA LEU A 884 -17.26 -30.51 -1.39
C LEU A 884 -16.73 -29.10 -1.06
N ASN A 885 -16.63 -28.81 0.23
CA ASN A 885 -16.11 -27.56 0.79
C ASN A 885 -15.49 -27.83 2.18
N LEU A 886 -14.86 -26.82 2.80
CA LEU A 886 -14.16 -26.96 4.07
C LEU A 886 -15.07 -27.44 5.21
N ARG A 887 -16.36 -27.10 5.20
CA ARG A 887 -17.31 -27.41 6.29
C ARG A 887 -17.81 -28.85 6.28
N ASN A 888 -17.77 -29.51 5.13
CA ASN A 888 -18.18 -30.90 4.97
C ASN A 888 -17.01 -31.79 4.49
N PHE A 889 -15.78 -31.29 4.53
CA PHE A 889 -14.61 -32.00 3.98
C PHE A 889 -14.40 -33.38 4.65
N ASP A 890 -14.58 -33.41 5.95
CA ASP A 890 -14.55 -34.58 6.82
C ASP A 890 -15.72 -35.55 6.56
N ASP A 891 -16.92 -35.04 6.29
CA ASP A 891 -18.11 -35.88 6.08
C ASP A 891 -18.08 -36.71 4.77
N TYR A 892 -17.11 -36.45 3.88
CA TYR A 892 -16.99 -37.13 2.58
C TYR A 892 -16.20 -38.43 2.64
N THR A 893 -15.58 -38.74 3.77
CA THR A 893 -14.63 -39.83 3.93
C THR A 893 -15.04 -40.74 5.07
N GLU A 894 -14.70 -42.02 4.98
CA GLU A 894 -14.81 -42.91 6.13
C GLU A 894 -13.77 -42.52 7.21
N ASP A 895 -14.15 -42.53 8.50
CA ASP A 895 -13.33 -42.06 9.63
C ASP A 895 -11.92 -42.69 9.65
N ASP A 896 -11.83 -43.99 9.37
CA ASP A 896 -10.58 -44.77 9.36
C ASP A 896 -9.68 -44.38 8.19
N VAL A 897 -10.26 -44.11 7.02
CA VAL A 897 -9.55 -43.63 5.84
C VAL A 897 -9.06 -42.20 6.05
N PHE A 898 -9.86 -41.34 6.70
CA PHE A 898 -9.45 -39.97 7.01
C PHE A 898 -8.20 -39.96 7.91
N GLU A 899 -8.21 -40.75 8.98
CA GLU A 899 -7.09 -40.87 9.91
C GLU A 899 -5.84 -41.51 9.26
N GLU A 900 -6.01 -42.57 8.46
CA GLU A 900 -4.89 -43.22 7.74
C GLU A 900 -4.13 -42.22 6.84
N VAL A 901 -4.86 -41.32 6.20
CA VAL A 901 -4.33 -40.43 5.16
C VAL A 901 -3.82 -39.12 5.75
N THR A 902 -4.55 -38.51 6.68
CA THR A 902 -4.20 -37.21 7.28
C THR A 902 -3.28 -37.34 8.50
N GLY A 903 -3.33 -38.48 9.20
CA GLY A 903 -2.66 -38.71 10.47
C GLY A 903 -3.43 -38.19 11.70
N ILE A 904 -4.62 -37.61 11.52
CA ILE A 904 -5.48 -37.10 12.60
C ILE A 904 -6.93 -37.55 12.40
N THR A 905 -7.73 -37.61 13.46
CA THR A 905 -9.16 -37.96 13.35
C THR A 905 -10.01 -36.79 12.84
N GLU A 906 -11.23 -37.05 12.39
CA GLU A 906 -12.18 -36.00 11.99
C GLU A 906 -12.46 -35.01 13.13
N GLU A 907 -12.62 -35.50 14.36
CA GLU A 907 -12.84 -34.63 15.53
C GLU A 907 -11.65 -33.67 15.74
N GLN A 908 -10.43 -34.17 15.59
CA GLN A 908 -9.21 -33.35 15.68
C GLN A 908 -9.14 -32.31 14.55
N PHE A 909 -9.54 -32.67 13.34
CA PHE A 909 -9.64 -31.73 12.21
C PHE A 909 -10.71 -30.67 12.42
N ARG A 910 -11.93 -31.05 12.84
CA ARG A 910 -13.03 -30.13 13.19
C ARG A 910 -12.58 -29.13 14.25
N PHE A 911 -11.81 -29.58 15.24
CA PHE A 911 -11.27 -28.71 16.29
C PHE A 911 -10.26 -27.68 15.75
N LEU A 912 -9.40 -28.04 14.78
CA LEU A 912 -8.52 -27.07 14.08
C LEU A 912 -9.30 -26.09 13.18
N ARG A 913 -10.40 -26.56 12.56
CA ARG A 913 -11.23 -25.79 11.62
C ARG A 913 -12.16 -24.79 12.32
N ASP A 914 -12.92 -25.27 13.28
CA ASP A 914 -14.05 -24.57 13.90
C ASP A 914 -13.73 -24.03 15.30
N GLY A 915 -12.68 -24.55 15.94
CA GLY A 915 -12.41 -24.25 17.34
C GLY A 915 -13.33 -25.02 18.29
N GLY A 916 -13.25 -24.73 19.58
CA GLY A 916 -14.09 -25.35 20.59
C GLY A 916 -13.60 -25.16 22.02
N ASP A 917 -14.45 -25.54 22.96
CA ASP A 917 -14.11 -25.58 24.38
C ASP A 917 -13.34 -26.87 24.69
N TYR A 918 -12.29 -26.74 25.49
CA TYR A 918 -11.58 -27.87 26.07
C TYR A 918 -11.37 -27.64 27.56
N THR A 919 -11.03 -28.71 28.29
CA THR A 919 -10.71 -28.63 29.71
C THR A 919 -9.22 -28.82 29.87
N ASP A 920 -8.54 -27.77 30.30
CA ASP A 920 -7.10 -27.77 30.51
C ASP A 920 -6.74 -28.79 31.61
N GLN A 921 -5.89 -29.77 31.28
CA GLN A 921 -5.57 -30.89 32.18
C GLN A 921 -4.74 -30.47 33.41
N GLU A 922 -4.03 -29.33 33.34
CA GLU A 922 -3.20 -28.84 34.43
C GLU A 922 -3.99 -27.96 35.42
N SER A 923 -4.90 -27.12 34.92
CA SER A 923 -5.67 -26.14 35.69
C SER A 923 -7.11 -26.56 35.98
N GLY A 924 -7.65 -27.53 35.24
CA GLY A 924 -9.04 -27.98 35.32
C GLY A 924 -10.06 -26.94 34.83
N GLN A 925 -9.62 -25.83 34.22
CA GLN A 925 -10.49 -24.78 33.71
C GLN A 925 -10.92 -25.05 32.27
N LYS A 926 -12.14 -24.62 31.93
CA LYS A 926 -12.60 -24.60 30.54
C LYS A 926 -11.99 -23.42 29.82
N VAL A 927 -11.25 -23.69 28.76
CA VAL A 927 -10.62 -22.70 27.89
C VAL A 927 -11.16 -22.90 26.47
N HIS A 928 -11.32 -21.81 25.73
CA HIS A 928 -11.85 -21.82 24.37
C HIS A 928 -10.73 -21.59 23.36
N PHE A 929 -10.66 -22.44 22.33
CA PHE A 929 -9.80 -22.24 21.18
C PHE A 929 -10.65 -21.76 19.99
N GLU A 930 -10.30 -20.62 19.39
CA GLU A 930 -11.09 -20.01 18.30
C GLU A 930 -10.99 -20.75 16.95
N GLY A 931 -10.03 -21.66 16.78
CA GLY A 931 -9.87 -22.41 15.53
C GLY A 931 -9.55 -21.52 14.32
N HIS A 932 -10.21 -21.82 13.20
CA HIS A 932 -10.14 -21.09 11.93
C HIS A 932 -8.72 -20.96 11.37
N LEU A 933 -7.95 -22.05 11.44
CA LEU A 933 -6.59 -22.13 10.91
C LEU A 933 -6.53 -22.19 9.36
N PHE A 934 -7.66 -22.40 8.71
CA PHE A 934 -7.81 -22.44 7.25
C PHE A 934 -8.58 -21.22 6.76
N ASP A 935 -8.11 -20.60 5.67
CA ASP A 935 -8.88 -19.58 4.95
C ASP A 935 -10.01 -20.27 4.18
N GLU A 936 -11.22 -20.26 4.75
CA GLU A 936 -12.39 -20.97 4.23
C GLU A 936 -12.70 -20.60 2.77
N VAL A 937 -12.54 -19.32 2.42
CA VAL A 937 -12.84 -18.82 1.09
C VAL A 937 -11.84 -19.36 0.08
N VAL A 938 -10.54 -19.22 0.37
CA VAL A 938 -9.48 -19.73 -0.52
C VAL A 938 -9.51 -21.25 -0.58
N PHE A 939 -9.78 -21.95 0.52
CA PHE A 939 -9.89 -23.41 0.58
C PHE A 939 -10.98 -23.92 -0.36
N ASN A 940 -12.20 -23.38 -0.24
CA ASN A 940 -13.34 -23.76 -1.06
C ASN A 940 -13.09 -23.46 -2.54
N ASP A 941 -12.60 -22.26 -2.86
CA ASP A 941 -12.30 -21.88 -4.24
C ASP A 941 -11.18 -22.77 -4.83
N SER A 942 -10.23 -23.23 -4.01
CA SER A 942 -9.15 -24.14 -4.44
C SER A 942 -9.66 -25.55 -4.74
N ILE A 943 -10.60 -26.07 -3.94
CA ILE A 943 -11.25 -27.36 -4.23
C ILE A 943 -11.94 -27.30 -5.59
N GLN A 944 -12.74 -26.26 -5.82
CA GLN A 944 -13.48 -26.09 -7.07
C GLN A 944 -12.53 -25.92 -8.27
N ALA A 945 -11.43 -25.16 -8.09
CA ALA A 945 -10.41 -25.01 -9.11
C ALA A 945 -9.72 -26.35 -9.46
N PHE A 946 -9.42 -27.18 -8.45
CA PHE A 946 -8.84 -28.52 -8.66
C PHE A 946 -9.82 -29.45 -9.38
N LEU A 947 -11.09 -29.46 -8.98
CA LEU A 947 -12.15 -30.26 -9.62
C LEU A 947 -12.33 -29.88 -11.09
N LYS A 948 -12.34 -28.58 -11.41
CA LYS A 948 -12.37 -28.08 -12.78
C LYS A 948 -11.16 -28.57 -13.58
N LYS A 949 -9.95 -28.47 -13.00
CA LYS A 949 -8.71 -28.95 -13.64
C LYS A 949 -8.73 -30.47 -13.85
N ARG A 950 -9.31 -31.24 -12.93
CA ARG A 950 -9.52 -32.69 -13.07
C ARG A 950 -10.47 -33.01 -14.23
N GLU A 951 -11.56 -32.26 -14.37
CA GLU A 951 -12.52 -32.40 -15.48
C GLU A 951 -11.86 -32.04 -16.82
N GLU A 952 -11.11 -30.93 -16.89
CA GLU A 952 -10.33 -30.51 -18.06
C GLU A 952 -9.31 -31.58 -18.50
N LEU A 953 -8.70 -32.30 -17.55
CA LEU A 953 -7.70 -33.33 -17.80
C LEU A 953 -8.25 -34.76 -17.78
N SER A 954 -9.57 -34.94 -17.76
CA SER A 954 -10.23 -36.25 -17.63
C SER A 954 -10.11 -37.12 -18.89
N ASN A 955 -10.09 -36.50 -20.07
CA ASN A 955 -9.90 -37.19 -21.33
C ASN A 955 -8.41 -37.39 -21.63
N TYR A 956 -7.85 -38.48 -21.13
CA TYR A 956 -6.44 -38.79 -21.34
C TYR A 956 -6.10 -39.34 -22.75
N PHE A 957 -7.08 -39.48 -23.66
CA PHE A 957 -6.81 -39.90 -25.05
C PHE A 957 -6.29 -38.75 -25.93
N ASP A 958 -6.47 -37.51 -25.49
CA ASP A 958 -6.02 -36.31 -26.18
C ASP A 958 -4.49 -36.17 -26.15
N ASP A 959 -3.86 -36.17 -27.33
CA ASP A 959 -2.41 -36.02 -27.50
C ASP A 959 -1.95 -34.54 -27.45
N GLU A 960 -2.87 -33.58 -27.51
CA GLU A 960 -2.54 -32.15 -27.38
C GLU A 960 -2.31 -31.74 -25.91
N SER A 961 -2.75 -32.56 -24.95
CA SER A 961 -2.56 -32.29 -23.52
C SER A 961 -1.13 -32.62 -23.05
N THR A 962 -0.37 -31.58 -22.68
CA THR A 962 1.00 -31.70 -22.16
C THR A 962 1.08 -31.92 -20.64
N GLU A 963 -0.04 -31.83 -19.93
CA GLU A 963 -0.12 -31.91 -18.46
C GLU A 963 -0.96 -33.12 -18.02
N ASP A 964 -0.82 -33.51 -16.76
CA ASP A 964 -1.64 -34.54 -16.12
C ASP A 964 -2.16 -34.06 -14.76
N ILE A 965 -3.33 -34.52 -14.33
CA ILE A 965 -3.89 -34.11 -13.02
C ILE A 965 -2.95 -34.51 -11.87
N PHE A 966 -2.18 -35.59 -12.03
CA PHE A 966 -1.17 -36.01 -11.06
C PHE A 966 0.03 -35.04 -10.94
N ASP A 967 0.25 -34.14 -11.92
CA ASP A 967 1.26 -33.08 -11.80
C ASP A 967 0.89 -32.03 -10.73
N TYR A 968 -0.40 -31.92 -10.41
CA TYR A 968 -0.96 -31.05 -9.38
C TYR A 968 -1.14 -31.75 -8.02
N ILE A 969 -0.74 -33.02 -7.93
CA ILE A 969 -0.77 -33.80 -6.69
C ILE A 969 0.65 -33.93 -6.15
N PRO A 970 0.96 -33.36 -4.98
CA PRO A 970 2.30 -33.42 -4.42
C PRO A 970 2.68 -34.84 -4.02
N ALA A 971 3.97 -35.14 -4.04
CA ALA A 971 4.47 -36.46 -3.66
C ALA A 971 4.10 -36.79 -2.20
N GLN A 972 3.41 -37.90 -2.00
CA GLN A 972 3.01 -38.39 -0.69
C GLN A 972 4.20 -39.08 0.03
N LYS A 973 4.13 -39.16 1.36
CA LYS A 973 5.22 -39.77 2.19
C LYS A 973 4.92 -41.21 2.60
N THR A 974 3.70 -41.68 2.34
CA THR A 974 3.19 -43.01 2.69
C THR A 974 3.19 -43.92 1.45
N ASN A 975 2.43 -45.01 1.46
CA ASN A 975 2.30 -45.94 0.34
C ASN A 975 1.70 -45.32 -0.94
N GLN A 976 1.28 -44.06 -0.91
CA GLN A 976 0.67 -43.29 -2.01
C GLN A 976 1.69 -42.59 -2.94
N ILE A 977 2.95 -43.05 -3.00
CA ILE A 977 3.91 -42.57 -4.00
C ILE A 977 3.54 -43.14 -5.37
N TYR A 978 3.20 -42.26 -6.32
CA TYR A 978 2.81 -42.63 -7.68
C TYR A 978 4.03 -42.78 -8.60
N THR A 979 3.95 -43.74 -9.53
CA THR A 979 4.94 -43.90 -10.59
C THR A 979 4.80 -42.75 -11.60
N PRO A 980 5.85 -41.97 -11.88
CA PRO A 980 5.76 -40.86 -12.84
C PRO A 980 5.37 -41.33 -14.25
N LYS A 981 4.58 -40.53 -14.96
CA LYS A 981 4.07 -40.83 -16.32
C LYS A 981 5.16 -41.23 -17.32
N ALA A 982 6.33 -40.58 -17.25
CA ALA A 982 7.47 -40.91 -18.12
C ALA A 982 8.00 -42.34 -17.89
N VAL A 983 8.00 -42.80 -16.64
CA VAL A 983 8.41 -44.16 -16.28
C VAL A 983 7.35 -45.16 -16.75
N VAL A 984 6.07 -44.85 -16.55
CA VAL A 984 4.97 -45.68 -17.02
C VAL A 984 5.01 -45.89 -18.54
N LYS A 985 5.22 -44.82 -19.31
CA LYS A 985 5.39 -44.92 -20.78
C LYS A 985 6.53 -45.87 -21.16
N HIS A 986 7.68 -45.73 -20.50
CA HIS A 986 8.82 -46.61 -20.72
C HIS A 986 8.50 -48.08 -20.39
N MET A 987 7.75 -48.34 -19.32
CA MET A 987 7.33 -49.71 -18.97
C MET A 987 6.45 -50.34 -20.06
N VAL A 988 5.53 -49.56 -20.63
CA VAL A 988 4.63 -50.02 -21.70
C VAL A 988 5.37 -50.17 -23.03
N ASP A 989 6.33 -49.28 -23.33
CA ASP A 989 7.23 -49.41 -24.49
C ASP A 989 8.06 -50.70 -24.43
N ASP A 990 8.61 -51.02 -23.25
CA ASP A 990 9.36 -52.26 -23.04
C ASP A 990 8.46 -53.49 -23.18
N LEU A 991 7.19 -53.42 -22.75
CA LEU A 991 6.22 -54.51 -22.90
C LEU A 991 5.98 -54.84 -24.38
N GLU A 992 5.77 -53.81 -25.21
CA GLU A 992 5.59 -53.94 -26.66
C GLU A 992 6.83 -54.47 -27.35
N LYS A 993 8.00 -53.96 -26.96
CA LYS A 993 9.30 -54.39 -27.51
C LYS A 993 9.58 -55.87 -27.24
N ASN A 994 9.24 -56.34 -26.04
CA ASN A 994 9.41 -57.73 -25.64
C ASN A 994 8.35 -58.67 -26.25
N ASN A 995 7.17 -58.14 -26.58
CA ASN A 995 6.07 -58.88 -27.18
C ASN A 995 5.48 -58.09 -28.36
N PRO A 996 6.13 -58.10 -29.54
CA PRO A 996 5.66 -57.33 -30.69
C PRO A 996 4.22 -57.68 -31.08
N GLY A 997 3.36 -56.67 -31.26
CA GLY A 997 1.95 -56.84 -31.61
C GLY A 997 1.03 -57.25 -30.45
N ILE A 998 1.51 -57.20 -29.19
CA ILE A 998 0.69 -57.58 -28.02
C ILE A 998 -0.61 -56.76 -27.90
N PHE A 999 -0.63 -55.52 -28.39
CA PHE A 999 -1.80 -54.64 -28.36
C PHE A 999 -2.75 -54.81 -29.57
N ASP A 1000 -2.43 -55.71 -30.50
CA ASP A 1000 -3.21 -55.96 -31.73
C ASP A 1000 -4.17 -57.16 -31.60
N ASP A 1001 -4.23 -57.79 -30.42
CA ASP A 1001 -5.09 -58.93 -30.11
C ASP A 1001 -6.28 -58.51 -29.23
N PRO A 1002 -7.53 -58.61 -29.74
CA PRO A 1002 -8.72 -58.19 -28.99
C PRO A 1002 -9.04 -59.09 -27.79
N ASN A 1003 -8.43 -60.27 -27.68
CA ASN A 1003 -8.66 -61.22 -26.59
C ASN A 1003 -7.54 -61.20 -25.55
N LYS A 1004 -6.50 -60.38 -25.75
CA LYS A 1004 -5.39 -60.29 -24.81
C LYS A 1004 -5.81 -59.43 -23.61
N THR A 1005 -5.59 -59.97 -22.41
CA THR A 1005 -5.87 -59.28 -21.15
C THR A 1005 -4.58 -58.76 -20.51
N PHE A 1006 -4.70 -57.66 -19.79
CA PHE A 1006 -3.64 -56.95 -19.09
C PHE A 1006 -4.09 -56.64 -17.68
N ALA A 1007 -3.19 -56.78 -16.72
CA ALA A 1007 -3.49 -56.49 -15.32
C ALA A 1007 -2.40 -55.65 -14.66
N ASP A 1008 -2.82 -54.69 -13.83
CA ASP A 1008 -1.97 -54.07 -12.82
C ASP A 1008 -2.30 -54.69 -11.47
N LEU A 1009 -1.43 -55.58 -11.01
CA LEU A 1009 -1.66 -56.35 -9.79
C LEU A 1009 -1.47 -55.51 -8.53
N TYR A 1010 -0.98 -54.28 -8.62
CA TYR A 1010 -0.81 -53.39 -7.46
C TYR A 1010 -0.91 -51.91 -7.89
N MET A 1011 -2.13 -51.50 -8.26
CA MET A 1011 -2.43 -50.15 -8.71
C MET A 1011 -2.24 -49.12 -7.60
N LYS A 1012 -1.76 -47.94 -8.00
CA LYS A 1012 -1.71 -46.74 -7.16
C LYS A 1012 -2.44 -45.54 -7.75
N SER A 1013 -2.13 -45.19 -9.01
CA SER A 1013 -2.70 -44.03 -9.70
C SER A 1013 -3.60 -44.39 -10.88
N GLY A 1014 -3.55 -45.63 -11.36
CA GLY A 1014 -4.19 -46.02 -12.63
C GLY A 1014 -3.42 -45.59 -13.89
N LEU A 1015 -2.28 -44.89 -13.76
CA LEU A 1015 -1.48 -44.43 -14.90
C LEU A 1015 -1.03 -45.57 -15.84
N TYR A 1016 -0.67 -46.73 -15.30
CA TYR A 1016 -0.23 -47.87 -16.10
C TYR A 1016 -1.36 -48.48 -16.93
N ILE A 1017 -2.52 -48.69 -16.30
CA ILE A 1017 -3.73 -49.17 -17.00
C ILE A 1017 -4.15 -48.18 -18.09
N THR A 1018 -4.22 -46.89 -17.78
CA THR A 1018 -4.61 -45.87 -18.79
C THR A 1018 -3.64 -45.81 -19.97
N GLU A 1019 -2.32 -46.00 -19.76
CA GLU A 1019 -1.36 -46.07 -20.87
C GLU A 1019 -1.56 -47.34 -21.73
N ILE A 1020 -1.88 -48.49 -21.12
CA ILE A 1020 -2.26 -49.71 -21.85
C ILE A 1020 -3.54 -49.48 -22.66
N VAL A 1021 -4.57 -48.89 -22.05
CA VAL A 1021 -5.84 -48.54 -22.70
C VAL A 1021 -5.58 -47.63 -23.91
N LYS A 1022 -4.69 -46.63 -23.80
CA LYS A 1022 -4.29 -45.78 -24.93
C LYS A 1022 -3.63 -46.58 -26.05
N ARG A 1023 -2.73 -47.52 -25.75
CA ARG A 1023 -2.07 -48.36 -26.77
C ARG A 1023 -3.07 -49.24 -27.51
N LEU A 1024 -3.96 -49.92 -26.78
CA LEU A 1024 -5.04 -50.73 -27.35
C LEU A 1024 -5.99 -49.89 -28.20
N PHE A 1025 -6.40 -48.73 -27.70
CA PHE A 1025 -7.33 -47.84 -28.41
C PHE A 1025 -6.74 -47.27 -29.71
N ARG A 1026 -5.41 -47.07 -29.74
CA ARG A 1026 -4.67 -46.53 -30.89
C ARG A 1026 -4.19 -47.58 -31.88
N SER A 1027 -4.13 -48.86 -31.49
CA SER A 1027 -3.73 -49.96 -32.37
C SER A 1027 -4.52 -49.92 -33.68
N GLN A 1028 -3.80 -50.04 -34.80
CA GLN A 1028 -4.40 -50.01 -36.12
C GLN A 1028 -5.34 -51.20 -36.33
N LYS A 1029 -4.98 -52.37 -35.81
CA LYS A 1029 -5.81 -53.58 -35.91
C LYS A 1029 -7.04 -53.50 -35.01
N MET A 1030 -6.92 -52.91 -33.82
CA MET A 1030 -8.09 -52.65 -32.96
C MET A 1030 -9.06 -51.66 -33.61
N LYS A 1031 -8.57 -50.65 -34.34
CA LYS A 1031 -9.40 -49.73 -35.14
C LYS A 1031 -10.10 -50.42 -36.31
N GLU A 1032 -9.48 -51.43 -36.92
CA GLU A 1032 -10.10 -52.22 -37.98
C GLU A 1032 -11.19 -53.15 -37.43
N LEU A 1033 -10.96 -53.77 -36.27
CA LEU A 1033 -11.91 -54.67 -35.62
C LEU A 1033 -13.09 -53.93 -34.99
N TYR A 1034 -12.83 -52.76 -34.39
CA TYR A 1034 -13.82 -51.90 -33.75
C TYR A 1034 -13.70 -50.47 -34.30
N PRO A 1035 -14.32 -50.18 -35.47
CA PRO A 1035 -14.23 -48.88 -36.11
C PRO A 1035 -14.87 -47.74 -35.32
N ASP A 1036 -15.93 -48.02 -34.56
CA ASP A 1036 -16.54 -47.04 -33.66
C ASP A 1036 -15.71 -46.86 -32.38
N ASP A 1037 -15.37 -45.62 -32.06
CA ASP A 1037 -14.51 -45.30 -30.91
C ASP A 1037 -15.18 -45.68 -29.58
N ASN A 1038 -16.51 -45.54 -29.45
CA ASN A 1038 -17.23 -45.89 -28.23
C ASN A 1038 -17.31 -47.41 -28.04
N GLU A 1039 -17.56 -48.17 -29.12
CA GLU A 1039 -17.53 -49.63 -29.07
C GLU A 1039 -16.13 -50.16 -28.76
N ARG A 1040 -15.08 -49.54 -29.33
CA ARG A 1040 -13.69 -49.93 -29.08
C ARG A 1040 -13.29 -49.73 -27.63
N ILE A 1041 -13.56 -48.55 -27.05
CA ILE A 1041 -13.21 -48.29 -25.67
C ILE A 1041 -14.04 -49.16 -24.71
N ARG A 1042 -15.33 -49.39 -25.01
CA ARG A 1042 -16.17 -50.31 -24.25
C ARG A 1042 -15.58 -51.73 -24.26
N HIS A 1043 -15.16 -52.23 -25.43
CA HIS A 1043 -14.51 -53.55 -25.53
C HIS A 1043 -13.25 -53.63 -24.66
N ILE A 1044 -12.36 -52.65 -24.77
CA ILE A 1044 -11.11 -52.61 -23.99
C ILE A 1044 -11.39 -52.62 -22.49
N MET A 1045 -12.30 -51.75 -22.04
CA MET A 1045 -12.60 -51.56 -20.61
C MET A 1045 -13.41 -52.70 -19.99
N GLU A 1046 -14.27 -53.37 -20.76
CA GLU A 1046 -15.14 -54.46 -20.27
C GLU A 1046 -14.54 -55.86 -20.49
N HIS A 1047 -13.40 -56.01 -21.18
CA HIS A 1047 -12.86 -57.33 -21.52
C HIS A 1047 -11.32 -57.46 -21.45
N GLN A 1048 -10.55 -56.37 -21.41
CA GLN A 1048 -9.08 -56.45 -21.58
C GLN A 1048 -8.25 -55.92 -20.41
N VAL A 1049 -8.76 -55.04 -19.56
CA VAL A 1049 -7.95 -54.39 -18.51
C VAL A 1049 -8.49 -54.68 -17.12
N TYR A 1050 -7.60 -55.14 -16.24
CA TYR A 1050 -7.92 -55.56 -14.88
C TYR A 1050 -6.97 -54.92 -13.89
N GLY A 1051 -7.35 -54.83 -12.62
CA GLY A 1051 -6.40 -54.37 -11.60
C GLY A 1051 -6.84 -54.56 -10.16
N PHE A 1052 -5.83 -54.56 -9.28
CA PHE A 1052 -6.03 -54.59 -7.83
C PHE A 1052 -5.49 -53.32 -7.20
N ALA A 1053 -6.22 -52.73 -6.26
CA ALA A 1053 -5.76 -51.61 -5.45
C ALA A 1053 -5.77 -51.98 -3.96
N PRO A 1054 -4.72 -51.64 -3.19
CA PRO A 1054 -4.53 -52.17 -1.85
C PRO A 1054 -5.38 -51.50 -0.77
N THR A 1055 -5.79 -50.24 -0.94
CA THR A 1055 -6.56 -49.49 0.06
C THR A 1055 -7.73 -48.75 -0.58
N ARG A 1056 -8.72 -48.36 0.24
CA ARG A 1056 -9.95 -47.67 -0.21
C ARG A 1056 -9.65 -46.41 -1.01
N ILE A 1057 -8.85 -45.50 -0.45
CA ILE A 1057 -8.50 -44.25 -1.11
C ILE A 1057 -7.74 -44.49 -2.42
N ILE A 1058 -6.81 -45.45 -2.47
CA ILE A 1058 -6.05 -45.76 -3.68
C ILE A 1058 -6.96 -46.35 -4.76
N TYR A 1059 -7.88 -47.24 -4.37
CA TYR A 1059 -8.88 -47.81 -5.26
C TYR A 1059 -9.74 -46.70 -5.90
N LEU A 1060 -10.25 -45.77 -5.10
CA LEU A 1060 -11.06 -44.66 -5.58
C LEU A 1060 -10.27 -43.71 -6.49
N ILE A 1061 -9.04 -43.33 -6.13
CA ILE A 1061 -8.19 -42.47 -6.97
C ILE A 1061 -7.92 -43.14 -8.32
N ALA A 1062 -7.46 -44.39 -8.31
CA ALA A 1062 -7.10 -45.11 -9.53
C ALA A 1062 -8.33 -45.30 -10.43
N THR A 1063 -9.47 -45.70 -9.88
CA THR A 1063 -10.68 -45.96 -10.66
C THR A 1063 -11.34 -44.67 -11.14
N ASN A 1064 -11.39 -43.61 -10.33
CA ASN A 1064 -11.88 -42.30 -10.78
C ASN A 1064 -11.00 -41.71 -11.90
N TYR A 1065 -9.70 -41.96 -11.88
CA TYR A 1065 -8.80 -41.56 -12.97
C TYR A 1065 -8.99 -42.43 -14.22
N ILE A 1066 -8.99 -43.76 -14.07
CA ILE A 1066 -9.15 -44.71 -15.19
C ILE A 1066 -10.46 -44.45 -15.94
N PHE A 1067 -11.56 -44.24 -15.22
CA PHE A 1067 -12.90 -44.06 -15.78
C PHE A 1067 -13.31 -42.58 -15.91
N GLY A 1068 -12.41 -41.62 -15.69
CA GLY A 1068 -12.75 -40.20 -15.61
C GLY A 1068 -13.42 -39.63 -16.87
N PHE A 1069 -13.32 -40.32 -18.00
CA PHE A 1069 -13.92 -39.94 -19.28
C PHE A 1069 -15.36 -40.47 -19.49
N SER A 1070 -15.86 -41.43 -18.68
CA SER A 1070 -17.21 -42.00 -18.86
C SER A 1070 -17.76 -42.74 -17.62
N ASP A 1071 -18.85 -42.20 -17.06
CA ASP A 1071 -19.59 -42.86 -15.96
C ASP A 1071 -20.36 -44.12 -16.43
N GLU A 1072 -20.80 -44.17 -17.68
CA GLU A 1072 -21.50 -45.34 -18.24
C GLU A 1072 -20.59 -46.57 -18.23
N ILE A 1073 -19.36 -46.41 -18.71
CA ILE A 1073 -18.36 -47.49 -18.75
C ILE A 1073 -17.93 -47.87 -17.34
N LYS A 1074 -17.79 -46.89 -16.45
CA LYS A 1074 -17.49 -47.12 -15.03
C LYS A 1074 -18.50 -48.08 -14.40
N ASN A 1075 -19.80 -47.81 -14.59
CA ASN A 1075 -20.87 -48.63 -13.98
C ASN A 1075 -20.90 -50.08 -14.49
N ASN A 1076 -20.40 -50.35 -15.71
CA ASN A 1076 -20.41 -51.69 -16.29
C ASN A 1076 -19.18 -52.53 -15.93
N ALA A 1077 -18.00 -51.90 -15.86
CA ALA A 1077 -16.70 -52.58 -15.78
C ALA A 1077 -16.07 -52.55 -14.37
N LEU A 1078 -16.33 -51.51 -13.57
CA LEU A 1078 -15.60 -51.24 -12.31
C LEU A 1078 -15.56 -52.46 -11.38
N ASP A 1079 -16.72 -52.94 -10.92
CA ASP A 1079 -16.79 -53.99 -9.89
C ASP A 1079 -16.36 -55.37 -10.38
N LYS A 1080 -16.30 -55.57 -11.70
CA LYS A 1080 -15.88 -56.83 -12.31
C LYS A 1080 -14.37 -56.89 -12.44
N HIS A 1081 -13.74 -55.81 -12.89
CA HIS A 1081 -12.37 -55.82 -13.39
C HIS A 1081 -11.38 -55.12 -12.46
N PHE A 1082 -11.86 -54.28 -11.56
CA PHE A 1082 -11.03 -53.59 -10.58
C PHE A 1082 -11.47 -53.95 -9.17
N LYS A 1083 -10.53 -54.42 -8.34
CA LYS A 1083 -10.82 -54.92 -6.99
C LYS A 1083 -10.01 -54.19 -5.93
N GLN A 1084 -10.63 -53.92 -4.79
CA GLN A 1084 -9.96 -53.35 -3.62
C GLN A 1084 -9.41 -54.48 -2.74
N ILE A 1085 -8.22 -55.01 -3.08
CA ILE A 1085 -7.55 -56.10 -2.35
C ILE A 1085 -6.04 -55.82 -2.31
N ASP A 1086 -5.43 -55.97 -1.12
CA ASP A 1086 -3.97 -55.85 -0.93
C ASP A 1086 -3.24 -57.13 -1.36
N THR A 1087 -2.96 -57.24 -2.66
CA THR A 1087 -2.26 -58.37 -3.28
C THR A 1087 -0.84 -58.58 -2.76
N ALA A 1088 -0.23 -57.59 -2.10
CA ALA A 1088 1.11 -57.73 -1.54
C ALA A 1088 1.16 -58.76 -0.39
N GLN A 1089 0.05 -58.98 0.32
CA GLN A 1089 -0.05 -60.01 1.36
C GLN A 1089 -0.05 -61.41 0.73
N TYR A 1090 -0.92 -61.63 -0.26
CA TYR A 1090 -1.00 -62.87 -1.01
C TYR A 1090 0.29 -63.20 -1.78
N ALA A 1091 0.98 -62.18 -2.29
CA ALA A 1091 2.29 -62.37 -2.92
C ALA A 1091 3.36 -62.87 -1.93
N LYS A 1092 3.35 -62.37 -0.68
CA LYS A 1092 4.27 -62.83 0.38
C LYS A 1092 3.93 -64.26 0.83
N GLU A 1093 2.66 -64.61 0.81
CA GLU A 1093 2.14 -65.92 1.22
C GLU A 1093 2.21 -66.97 0.10
N GLY A 1094 2.49 -66.55 -1.14
CA GLY A 1094 2.58 -67.43 -2.30
C GLY A 1094 1.22 -67.83 -2.89
N THR A 1095 0.13 -67.18 -2.49
CA THR A 1095 -1.27 -67.49 -2.86
C THR A 1095 -1.87 -66.52 -3.88
N LEU A 1096 -1.05 -65.64 -4.47
CA LEU A 1096 -1.50 -64.61 -5.42
C LEU A 1096 -2.20 -65.19 -6.66
N GLU A 1097 -1.73 -66.33 -7.17
CA GLU A 1097 -2.34 -66.97 -8.35
C GLU A 1097 -3.76 -67.47 -8.07
N GLU A 1098 -4.00 -68.01 -6.87
CA GLU A 1098 -5.33 -68.44 -6.42
C GLU A 1098 -6.28 -67.24 -6.34
N LEU A 1099 -5.83 -66.12 -5.75
CA LEU A 1099 -6.60 -64.89 -5.68
C LEU A 1099 -6.99 -64.36 -7.07
N ILE A 1100 -6.05 -64.34 -8.02
CA ILE A 1100 -6.33 -63.89 -9.39
C ILE A 1100 -7.38 -64.79 -10.05
N GLN A 1101 -7.28 -66.10 -9.85
CA GLN A 1101 -8.23 -67.06 -10.41
C GLN A 1101 -9.62 -66.97 -9.76
N ASP A 1102 -9.69 -66.66 -8.46
CA ASP A 1102 -10.95 -66.51 -7.74
C ASP A 1102 -11.69 -65.24 -8.15
N GLU A 1103 -10.97 -64.12 -8.28
CA GLU A 1103 -11.56 -62.81 -8.57
C GLU A 1103 -11.82 -62.59 -10.07
N PHE A 1104 -10.94 -63.08 -10.94
CA PHE A 1104 -11.01 -62.83 -12.39
C PHE A 1104 -11.13 -64.09 -13.25
N GLY A 1105 -10.91 -65.28 -12.70
CA GLY A 1105 -10.88 -66.53 -13.45
C GLY A 1105 -12.24 -67.15 -13.80
N GLN A 1106 -13.36 -66.53 -13.37
CA GLN A 1106 -14.72 -66.98 -13.70
C GLN A 1106 -15.24 -66.47 -15.06
N GLU A 1107 -14.53 -65.53 -15.70
CA GLU A 1107 -14.82 -65.10 -17.08
C GLU A 1107 -14.29 -66.14 -18.09
N LYS A 1108 -14.90 -67.33 -18.13
CA LYS A 1108 -14.76 -68.23 -19.28
C LYS A 1108 -15.64 -67.71 -20.41
N TYR A 1109 -15.01 -67.11 -21.43
CA TYR A 1109 -15.62 -66.86 -22.74
C TYR A 1109 -16.02 -68.17 -23.43
#